data_AF-A0A497HHN0-F1
#
_entry.id   AF-A0A497HHN0-F1
#
_cell.length_a   1.000
_cell.length_b   1.000
_cell.length_c   1.000
_cell.angle_alpha   90.00
_cell.angle_beta   90.00
_cell.angle_gamma   90.00
#
_symmetry.space_group_name_H-M   'P 1'
#
loop_
_entity.id
_entity.type
_entity.pdbx_description
1 polymer ?
#
loop_
_entity_poly.entity_id
_entity_poly.type
_entity_poly.pdbx_seq_one_letter_code
_entity_poly.pdbx_strand_id
1 'polypeptide(L)'
;SGKTVDFYVNTSIDWHYIGSSTTNESGVADYPMIVTMLDGTYLFKAVFDGDTKFSSSMDIATITVVEDVAIIPILVVVGKAIVEATAIYLAEEYVFKPYVFTPVANSVSESSLPFKEYLDEPEEIQTYIDYALLAHNIRNLLKSGYKAAVQYGAAKQSTGKAVGGHMRWFWDYAKQSIGEFTEITVENVLDQIDDEVYENEGRHLTEDERKQIEEYISPYIRESNEAFLEKLASSTFMDAFIVDPTIGYTETIQVQDNVKRMRIYLGWNVSEYSEEFFILKDPDGNTIMPEVNVTFSTDPEAANVTVELMVMDPKLGNWKLWFNGSKLPNETVGVLIQFDKIFEVLPEHIPTNPGYMTNLTAIFQNFEDSTLVASLSFMDVPSGWTVTAPPYCPVLFPNSSAAMEISVVPPDDIRYGVNKTIKCKATIYGDIYVEPFTVHIIPLVEIERGIAYLHEKQLSDGSWQHNIGITSLATLAYLNAGYDETEEDVREGIDYILGHGHVHSDGTIYGDSNSKTYETSLATITLIATHNESYNEKIVKARDWLVASQWDEECLWGIVDEDNWYYGGFGYGRHIRPDLSNTQFALMALDAADLPKDDLLWIKAQIFLNRTQARDKSNDQMWANGRDTGGFIYVPDGSTAGGGSIDGYGSMTGAGIWGLSLCGVNVGDGRFEDAMKWVGKNYYWDRNPRMSSPGSGQFYYYLSMSKALTMAVGVGGKIEDHYWYDDLALNLTSLQEPEEGCWINSNGWAWENIPELATSYSLLSLETRIIPTDVSKLSYLTFVLHSNADLHVYDPLGRHVGINYDTGEVEIQIPNATYMSNGEQNITVPHLEAGNYRIVLVG
;
A
#
# COMPACT_ATOMS: atom_id res chain seq x y z
N SER A 1 28.67 4.51 19.49
CA SER A 1 29.78 3.92 18.74
C SER A 1 30.54 2.91 19.56
N GLY A 2 30.87 1.78 18.93
CA GLY A 2 31.62 0.68 19.54
C GLY A 2 30.87 -0.02 20.68
N LYS A 3 29.56 -0.25 20.50
CA LYS A 3 28.65 -0.87 21.49
C LYS A 3 27.80 -1.97 20.84
N THR A 4 27.81 -3.18 21.35
CA THR A 4 27.13 -4.37 20.77
C THR A 4 25.60 -4.30 20.92
N VAL A 5 24.85 -4.88 19.96
CA VAL A 5 23.37 -4.90 19.71
C VAL A 5 23.10 -5.97 18.62
N ASP A 6 22.02 -6.76 18.60
CA ASP A 6 21.84 -7.96 17.73
C ASP A 6 20.32 -8.12 17.25
N PHE A 7 19.71 -9.28 16.87
CA PHE A 7 18.25 -9.46 16.37
C PHE A 7 17.15 -10.34 17.11
N TYR A 8 16.30 -11.31 16.63
CA TYR A 8 15.44 -12.29 17.47
C TYR A 8 14.44 -13.29 16.81
N VAL A 9 13.62 -14.02 17.63
CA VAL A 9 12.23 -14.52 17.40
C VAL A 9 11.51 -15.07 18.69
N ASN A 10 10.18 -15.28 18.71
CA ASN A 10 9.37 -15.88 19.81
C ASN A 10 8.75 -17.22 19.37
N THR A 11 8.43 -18.16 20.27
CA THR A 11 7.54 -19.30 19.96
C THR A 11 6.62 -19.67 21.13
N SER A 12 5.82 -20.74 21.01
CA SER A 12 4.78 -21.15 21.95
C SER A 12 5.25 -21.73 23.29
N ILE A 13 6.57 -21.76 23.56
CA ILE A 13 7.17 -22.30 24.80
C ILE A 13 7.90 -21.21 25.58
N ASP A 14 8.66 -20.36 24.88
CA ASP A 14 9.53 -19.28 25.34
C ASP A 14 10.14 -18.63 24.03
N TRP A 15 11.26 -17.87 24.04
CA TRP A 15 11.80 -17.05 22.92
C TRP A 15 13.25 -17.43 22.36
N HIS A 16 13.58 -17.49 21.03
CA HIS A 16 14.86 -18.05 20.39
C HIS A 16 15.81 -17.09 19.50
N TYR A 17 17.19 -17.24 19.36
CA TYR A 17 18.23 -16.16 18.99
C TYR A 17 19.15 -16.37 17.74
N ILE A 18 18.96 -15.57 16.66
CA ILE A 18 19.48 -15.73 15.26
C ILE A 18 20.79 -15.04 14.66
N GLY A 19 21.50 -14.06 15.27
CA GLY A 19 22.76 -13.37 14.84
C GLY A 19 22.95 -11.85 15.15
N SER A 20 24.19 -11.32 15.04
CA SER A 20 24.76 -10.21 15.86
C SER A 20 25.19 -8.87 15.20
N SER A 21 25.20 -7.72 15.91
CA SER A 21 25.67 -6.39 15.41
C SER A 21 26.38 -5.43 16.43
N THR A 22 26.82 -4.23 16.00
CA THR A 22 27.59 -3.26 16.83
C THR A 22 27.51 -1.81 16.33
N THR A 23 27.39 -0.83 17.24
CA THR A 23 27.00 0.55 16.91
C THR A 23 28.04 1.41 16.20
N ASN A 24 27.57 2.11 15.17
CA ASN A 24 28.28 3.13 14.39
C ASN A 24 28.59 4.41 15.18
N GLU A 25 29.23 5.40 14.53
CA GLU A 25 29.68 6.65 15.18
C GLU A 25 28.56 7.39 15.94
N SER A 26 27.32 7.36 15.42
CA SER A 26 26.13 7.97 16.03
C SER A 26 25.51 7.17 17.17
N GLY A 27 25.72 5.84 17.21
CA GLY A 27 25.16 4.95 18.25
C GLY A 27 24.06 3.99 17.80
N VAL A 28 23.92 3.71 16.50
CA VAL A 28 22.90 2.79 15.92
C VAL A 28 23.57 1.52 15.37
N ALA A 29 22.88 0.38 15.45
CA ALA A 29 23.33 -0.95 15.02
C ALA A 29 22.15 -1.81 14.54
N ASP A 30 22.39 -2.63 13.50
CA ASP A 30 21.37 -3.24 12.65
C ASP A 30 21.75 -4.69 12.28
N TYR A 31 20.79 -5.62 12.08
CA TYR A 31 21.05 -7.01 11.67
C TYR A 31 19.90 -7.63 10.81
N PRO A 32 20.18 -8.53 9.84
CA PRO A 32 19.19 -9.10 8.90
C PRO A 32 18.91 -10.61 9.08
N MET A 33 17.80 -11.15 8.53
CA MET A 33 17.44 -12.57 8.66
C MET A 33 16.71 -13.16 7.44
N ILE A 34 16.49 -14.48 7.45
CA ILE A 34 15.60 -15.21 6.53
C ILE A 34 14.47 -15.86 7.34
N VAL A 35 13.27 -15.92 6.78
CA VAL A 35 12.03 -16.33 7.44
C VAL A 35 11.55 -17.70 6.93
N THR A 36 11.18 -18.61 7.85
CA THR A 36 10.79 -20.01 7.53
C THR A 36 9.69 -20.56 8.46
N MET A 37 8.76 -19.69 8.87
CA MET A 37 7.70 -20.00 9.84
C MET A 37 6.34 -19.93 9.16
N LEU A 38 5.30 -20.55 9.74
CA LEU A 38 3.93 -20.44 9.21
C LEU A 38 3.39 -19.01 9.38
N ASP A 39 2.34 -18.69 8.62
CA ASP A 39 1.58 -17.45 8.76
C ASP A 39 1.26 -17.17 10.24
N GLY A 40 1.68 -16.00 10.72
CA GLY A 40 1.63 -15.68 12.13
C GLY A 40 2.62 -14.63 12.61
N THR A 41 2.39 -14.19 13.84
CA THR A 41 3.08 -13.06 14.47
C THR A 41 4.00 -13.54 15.59
N TYR A 42 5.30 -13.36 15.41
CA TYR A 42 6.36 -13.76 16.33
C TYR A 42 6.99 -12.47 16.94
N LEU A 43 7.74 -12.55 18.05
CA LEU A 43 8.17 -11.35 18.80
C LEU A 43 9.70 -11.37 19.13
N PHE A 44 10.37 -10.22 19.05
CA PHE A 44 11.81 -10.16 18.78
C PHE A 44 12.57 -8.96 19.44
N LYS A 45 13.07 -8.95 20.68
CA LYS A 45 13.51 -7.70 21.42
C LYS A 45 14.88 -7.02 21.27
N ALA A 46 15.04 -5.69 21.31
CA ALA A 46 16.32 -5.02 21.53
C ALA A 46 16.89 -5.03 22.90
N VAL A 47 18.20 -5.20 22.76
CA VAL A 47 20.69 -5.76 24.04
C VAL A 47 22.09 -5.04 23.76
N PHE A 48 22.28 -3.90 24.40
CA PHE A 48 23.52 -3.21 24.57
C PHE A 48 23.93 -3.47 26.03
N ASP A 49 25.21 -3.45 26.44
CA ASP A 49 25.61 -3.58 27.86
C ASP A 49 25.58 -2.27 28.68
N GLY A 50 25.18 -1.16 28.05
CA GLY A 50 25.51 0.16 28.56
C GLY A 50 27.04 0.27 28.66
N ASP A 51 27.53 1.16 29.51
CA ASP A 51 28.93 1.12 29.97
C ASP A 51 29.14 2.02 31.21
N THR A 52 30.40 2.33 31.50
CA THR A 52 30.82 3.31 32.51
C THR A 52 30.34 4.76 32.28
N LYS A 53 29.60 5.05 31.19
CA LYS A 53 29.03 6.37 30.86
C LYS A 53 27.52 6.33 30.61
N PHE A 54 26.94 5.18 30.22
CA PHE A 54 25.56 5.07 29.78
C PHE A 54 24.80 3.91 30.44
N SER A 55 23.52 4.14 30.75
CA SER A 55 22.59 3.16 31.34
C SER A 55 21.84 2.35 30.26
N SER A 56 20.56 2.63 29.97
CA SER A 56 19.61 1.58 29.51
C SER A 56 18.25 2.18 28.92
N SER A 57 17.45 1.92 27.82
CA SER A 57 17.15 1.17 26.49
C SER A 57 17.08 -0.37 26.14
N MET A 58 15.88 -0.95 25.93
CA MET A 58 15.55 -2.32 25.42
C MET A 58 14.07 -2.38 24.99
N ASP A 59 13.68 -3.20 24.01
CA ASP A 59 12.32 -3.14 23.39
C ASP A 59 11.88 -4.39 22.63
N ILE A 60 10.63 -4.66 22.23
CA ILE A 60 10.20 -5.95 21.59
C ILE A 60 9.90 -5.68 20.12
N ALA A 61 10.36 -6.47 19.16
CA ALA A 61 9.87 -6.35 17.77
C ALA A 61 8.88 -7.45 17.41
N THR A 62 7.61 -7.12 17.30
CA THR A 62 6.55 -8.01 16.81
C THR A 62 6.66 -8.14 15.28
N ILE A 63 7.35 -9.15 14.75
CA ILE A 63 7.50 -9.37 13.28
C ILE A 63 6.59 -10.52 12.83
N THR A 64 5.87 -10.29 11.74
CA THR A 64 4.85 -11.18 11.19
C THR A 64 5.33 -11.82 9.88
N VAL A 65 4.80 -13.01 9.59
CA VAL A 65 5.16 -13.90 8.47
C VAL A 65 3.87 -14.38 7.81
N VAL A 66 3.90 -14.73 6.51
CA VAL A 66 2.75 -15.24 5.72
C VAL A 66 3.22 -16.39 4.78
N GLU A 67 2.33 -17.28 4.33
CA GLU A 67 2.63 -18.41 3.41
C GLU A 67 1.83 -18.35 2.09
N ASP A 68 2.55 -18.54 0.96
CA ASP A 68 2.04 -18.48 -0.42
C ASP A 68 1.44 -19.81 -0.92
N VAL A 69 0.28 -19.74 -1.59
CA VAL A 69 -0.34 -20.90 -2.28
C VAL A 69 -0.78 -20.52 -3.70
N ALA A 70 -0.14 -21.15 -4.70
CA ALA A 70 -0.35 -20.84 -6.11
C ALA A 70 -1.80 -21.04 -6.63
N ILE A 71 -2.16 -20.19 -7.62
CA ILE A 71 -3.51 -19.84 -8.10
C ILE A 71 -4.53 -20.99 -8.22
N ILE A 72 -5.80 -20.63 -7.93
CA ILE A 72 -7.06 -21.41 -7.89
C ILE A 72 -7.28 -22.17 -6.54
N PRO A 73 -8.24 -21.75 -5.64
CA PRO A 73 -9.32 -20.78 -5.81
C PRO A 73 -9.57 -19.84 -4.59
N ILE A 74 -8.54 -19.33 -3.91
CA ILE A 74 -8.69 -18.70 -2.57
C ILE A 74 -9.62 -17.46 -2.56
N LEU A 75 -9.44 -16.51 -3.48
CA LEU A 75 -10.34 -15.34 -3.67
C LEU A 75 -11.79 -15.69 -4.05
N VAL A 76 -12.07 -16.95 -4.39
CA VAL A 76 -13.36 -17.41 -4.93
C VAL A 76 -14.16 -18.24 -3.91
N VAL A 77 -13.64 -18.49 -2.70
CA VAL A 77 -14.38 -19.22 -1.65
C VAL A 77 -14.46 -18.44 -0.35
N VAL A 78 -13.34 -17.90 0.13
CA VAL A 78 -13.28 -17.16 1.41
C VAL A 78 -14.08 -15.86 1.33
N GLY A 79 -13.77 -15.02 0.33
CA GLY A 79 -14.50 -13.77 0.06
C GLY A 79 -15.97 -13.96 -0.37
N LYS A 80 -16.34 -15.12 -0.92
CA LYS A 80 -17.76 -15.45 -1.18
C LYS A 80 -18.52 -15.65 0.12
N ALA A 81 -18.10 -16.62 0.95
CA ALA A 81 -18.85 -17.01 2.14
C ALA A 81 -18.97 -15.87 3.18
N ILE A 82 -17.92 -15.05 3.33
CA ILE A 82 -17.89 -13.95 4.30
C ILE A 82 -18.85 -12.82 3.91
N VAL A 83 -18.85 -12.39 2.65
CA VAL A 83 -19.59 -11.18 2.21
C VAL A 83 -21.04 -11.51 1.84
N GLU A 84 -21.33 -12.65 1.21
CA GLU A 84 -22.54 -12.79 0.40
C GLU A 84 -23.89 -12.76 1.14
N ALA A 85 -23.97 -13.22 2.40
CA ALA A 85 -25.18 -13.07 3.24
C ALA A 85 -25.00 -12.02 4.34
N THR A 86 -23.83 -12.02 4.97
CA THR A 86 -23.44 -11.08 6.02
C THR A 86 -23.57 -9.63 5.57
N ALA A 87 -23.10 -9.28 4.36
CA ALA A 87 -23.21 -7.92 3.87
C ALA A 87 -24.66 -7.49 3.61
N ILE A 88 -25.56 -8.38 3.19
CA ILE A 88 -26.98 -8.03 3.01
C ILE A 88 -27.61 -7.70 4.37
N TYR A 89 -27.44 -8.58 5.37
CA TYR A 89 -28.07 -8.41 6.69
C TYR A 89 -27.45 -7.27 7.51
N LEU A 90 -26.11 -7.17 7.53
CA LEU A 90 -25.42 -6.06 8.20
C LEU A 90 -25.74 -4.73 7.53
N ALA A 91 -25.90 -4.73 6.21
CA ALA A 91 -26.34 -3.54 5.52
C ALA A 91 -27.77 -3.19 5.90
N GLU A 92 -28.72 -4.10 5.71
CA GLU A 92 -30.13 -3.94 6.09
C GLU A 92 -30.26 -3.34 7.50
N GLU A 93 -29.68 -3.98 8.52
CA GLU A 93 -29.91 -3.60 9.91
C GLU A 93 -29.02 -2.46 10.43
N TYR A 94 -27.76 -2.36 9.99
CA TYR A 94 -26.75 -1.45 10.58
C TYR A 94 -26.08 -0.48 9.59
N VAL A 95 -26.55 -0.45 8.33
CA VAL A 95 -26.17 0.56 7.33
C VAL A 95 -27.43 1.17 6.73
N PHE A 96 -28.16 0.47 5.87
CA PHE A 96 -29.32 0.98 5.16
C PHE A 96 -30.40 1.51 6.09
N LYS A 97 -30.74 0.87 7.22
CA LYS A 97 -31.63 1.49 8.22
C LYS A 97 -31.12 2.87 8.70
N PRO A 98 -29.97 2.99 9.39
CA PRO A 98 -29.47 4.29 9.87
C PRO A 98 -29.05 5.29 8.78
N TYR A 99 -28.48 4.84 7.66
CA TYR A 99 -27.95 5.70 6.61
C TYR A 99 -29.01 6.08 5.57
N VAL A 100 -29.96 5.19 5.25
CA VAL A 100 -30.91 5.37 4.14
C VAL A 100 -32.36 5.43 4.63
N PHE A 101 -32.88 4.37 5.25
CA PHE A 101 -34.31 4.14 5.41
C PHE A 101 -34.91 5.03 6.49
N THR A 102 -34.25 5.15 7.65
CA THR A 102 -34.69 6.05 8.71
C THR A 102 -34.61 7.53 8.26
N PRO A 103 -33.54 8.01 7.58
CA PRO A 103 -33.54 9.33 6.93
C PRO A 103 -34.66 9.55 5.90
N VAL A 104 -34.88 8.59 5.00
CA VAL A 104 -35.93 8.67 3.96
C VAL A 104 -37.32 8.67 4.58
N ALA A 105 -37.60 7.77 5.52
CA ALA A 105 -38.89 7.65 6.21
C ALA A 105 -39.24 8.94 6.98
N ASN A 106 -38.29 9.51 7.71
CA ASN A 106 -38.48 10.78 8.42
C ASN A 106 -38.66 11.96 7.46
N SER A 107 -37.91 12.01 6.35
CA SER A 107 -38.07 13.06 5.34
C SER A 107 -39.45 12.99 4.66
N VAL A 108 -39.89 11.78 4.31
CA VAL A 108 -41.22 11.53 3.72
C VAL A 108 -42.35 11.89 4.70
N SER A 109 -42.23 11.54 5.98
CA SER A 109 -43.24 11.92 6.99
C SER A 109 -43.27 13.43 7.26
N GLU A 110 -42.15 14.16 7.13
CA GLU A 110 -42.12 15.62 7.21
C GLU A 110 -42.60 16.35 5.94
N SER A 111 -42.58 15.70 4.78
CA SER A 111 -42.92 16.26 3.46
C SER A 111 -44.35 16.82 3.30
N SER A 112 -44.70 17.25 2.06
CA SER A 112 -46.07 17.55 1.65
C SER A 112 -46.58 16.59 0.55
N LEU A 113 -46.10 15.34 0.54
CA LEU A 113 -46.48 14.32 -0.42
C LEU A 113 -47.92 13.79 -0.19
N PRO A 114 -48.61 13.30 -1.23
CA PRO A 114 -50.07 13.07 -1.20
C PRO A 114 -50.56 11.95 -0.27
N PHE A 115 -49.67 11.11 0.26
CA PHE A 115 -49.97 9.96 1.13
C PHE A 115 -49.50 10.16 2.58
N LYS A 116 -49.02 11.35 2.95
CA LYS A 116 -48.58 11.67 4.32
C LYS A 116 -49.68 11.46 5.38
N GLU A 117 -50.95 11.59 5.02
CA GLU A 117 -52.09 11.35 5.92
C GLU A 117 -52.37 9.84 6.16
N TYR A 118 -51.54 8.95 5.62
CA TYR A 118 -51.70 7.48 5.68
C TYR A 118 -50.48 6.76 6.29
N LEU A 119 -49.39 7.48 6.58
CA LEU A 119 -48.15 6.95 7.17
C LEU A 119 -47.79 7.83 8.37
N ASP A 120 -48.55 7.65 9.46
CA ASP A 120 -48.46 8.45 10.70
C ASP A 120 -47.13 8.19 11.45
N GLU A 121 -46.50 7.03 11.26
CA GLU A 121 -45.27 6.62 11.96
C GLU A 121 -44.16 6.19 10.96
N PRO A 122 -42.93 6.74 11.03
CA PRO A 122 -41.83 6.40 10.11
C PRO A 122 -41.45 4.91 10.06
N GLU A 123 -41.78 4.16 11.12
CA GLU A 123 -41.56 2.71 11.22
C GLU A 123 -42.31 1.92 10.13
N GLU A 124 -43.46 2.42 9.65
CA GLU A 124 -44.22 1.81 8.55
C GLU A 124 -43.47 1.94 7.21
N ILE A 125 -42.98 3.15 6.90
CA ILE A 125 -42.16 3.39 5.69
C ILE A 125 -40.90 2.53 5.72
N GLN A 126 -40.20 2.49 6.86
CA GLN A 126 -39.00 1.68 7.04
C GLN A 126 -39.29 0.18 6.82
N THR A 127 -40.44 -0.31 7.27
CA THR A 127 -40.89 -1.69 7.04
C THR A 127 -41.08 -2.01 5.55
N TYR A 128 -41.62 -1.09 4.74
CA TYR A 128 -41.75 -1.30 3.29
C TYR A 128 -40.39 -1.33 2.56
N ILE A 129 -39.39 -0.57 3.03
CA ILE A 129 -38.05 -0.59 2.43
C ILE A 129 -37.27 -1.86 2.84
N ASP A 130 -37.48 -2.36 4.05
CA ASP A 130 -37.00 -3.70 4.46
C ASP A 130 -37.58 -4.81 3.55
N TYR A 131 -38.88 -4.76 3.23
CA TYR A 131 -39.50 -5.68 2.27
C TYR A 131 -38.93 -5.55 0.84
N ALA A 132 -38.51 -4.36 0.41
CA ALA A 132 -37.78 -4.19 -0.84
C ALA A 132 -36.42 -4.92 -0.83
N LEU A 133 -35.65 -4.83 0.26
CA LEU A 133 -34.36 -5.57 0.40
C LEU A 133 -34.52 -7.10 0.40
N LEU A 134 -35.70 -7.61 0.74
CA LEU A 134 -36.01 -9.05 0.66
C LEU A 134 -36.12 -9.56 -0.79
N ALA A 135 -36.24 -8.68 -1.79
CA ALA A 135 -36.33 -9.06 -3.20
C ALA A 135 -35.02 -9.64 -3.77
N HIS A 136 -35.13 -10.75 -4.51
CA HIS A 136 -33.98 -11.51 -5.03
C HIS A 136 -33.04 -10.68 -5.95
N ASN A 137 -33.59 -9.80 -6.78
CA ASN A 137 -32.79 -8.97 -7.70
C ASN A 137 -31.94 -7.95 -6.94
N ILE A 138 -32.53 -7.26 -5.95
CA ILE A 138 -31.83 -6.32 -5.07
C ILE A 138 -30.67 -7.02 -4.36
N ARG A 139 -30.92 -8.20 -3.76
CA ARG A 139 -29.89 -8.99 -3.05
C ARG A 139 -28.69 -9.34 -3.94
N ASN A 140 -28.92 -9.74 -5.18
CA ASN A 140 -27.84 -10.10 -6.11
C ASN A 140 -27.04 -8.87 -6.59
N LEU A 141 -27.70 -7.73 -6.77
CA LEU A 141 -27.06 -6.49 -7.19
C LEU A 141 -26.21 -5.90 -6.05
N LEU A 142 -26.73 -5.96 -4.82
CA LEU A 142 -25.97 -5.67 -3.59
C LEU A 142 -24.75 -6.58 -3.47
N LYS A 143 -24.89 -7.92 -3.57
CA LYS A 143 -23.73 -8.84 -3.57
C LYS A 143 -22.62 -8.38 -4.53
N SER A 144 -22.99 -7.85 -5.70
CA SER A 144 -22.07 -7.39 -6.74
C SER A 144 -21.37 -6.06 -6.37
N GLY A 145 -22.13 -5.03 -6.00
CA GLY A 145 -21.58 -3.72 -5.61
C GLY A 145 -20.76 -3.75 -4.32
N TYR A 146 -21.22 -4.48 -3.29
CA TYR A 146 -20.49 -4.69 -2.03
C TYR A 146 -19.12 -5.33 -2.29
N LYS A 147 -19.09 -6.38 -3.11
CA LYS A 147 -17.84 -7.10 -3.42
C LYS A 147 -16.83 -6.18 -4.09
N ALA A 148 -17.25 -5.35 -5.04
CA ALA A 148 -16.36 -4.40 -5.72
C ALA A 148 -15.79 -3.33 -4.76
N ALA A 149 -16.63 -2.77 -3.88
CA ALA A 149 -16.19 -1.80 -2.86
C ALA A 149 -15.23 -2.40 -1.83
N VAL A 150 -15.45 -3.66 -1.44
CA VAL A 150 -14.54 -4.46 -0.61
C VAL A 150 -13.20 -4.68 -1.28
N GLN A 151 -13.19 -5.05 -2.57
CA GLN A 151 -11.96 -5.27 -3.33
C GLN A 151 -11.15 -3.96 -3.48
N TYR A 152 -11.81 -2.82 -3.72
CA TYR A 152 -11.20 -1.49 -3.67
C TYR A 152 -10.55 -1.21 -2.30
N GLY A 153 -11.28 -1.44 -1.20
CA GLY A 153 -10.82 -1.12 0.15
C GLY A 153 -9.54 -1.88 0.54
N ALA A 154 -9.49 -3.17 0.21
CA ALA A 154 -8.30 -4.00 0.40
C ALA A 154 -7.11 -3.50 -0.44
N ALA A 155 -7.32 -3.20 -1.73
CA ALA A 155 -6.27 -2.68 -2.62
C ALA A 155 -5.73 -1.30 -2.19
N LYS A 156 -6.56 -0.48 -1.53
CA LYS A 156 -6.13 0.80 -0.96
C LYS A 156 -5.22 0.63 0.25
N GLN A 157 -5.51 -0.33 1.12
CA GLN A 157 -4.76 -0.55 2.35
C GLN A 157 -3.41 -1.21 2.09
N SER A 158 -3.32 -2.13 1.13
CA SER A 158 -2.05 -2.74 0.71
C SER A 158 -1.11 -1.75 0.00
N THR A 159 -1.64 -0.81 -0.77
CA THR A 159 -0.83 0.19 -1.52
C THR A 159 -0.49 1.44 -0.71
N GLY A 160 -1.35 1.86 0.22
CA GLY A 160 -1.14 2.95 1.18
C GLY A 160 -0.93 4.34 0.57
N LYS A 161 -1.31 4.55 -0.70
CA LYS A 161 -0.94 5.74 -1.52
C LYS A 161 -2.10 6.18 -2.42
N ALA A 162 -1.87 7.22 -3.23
CA ALA A 162 -2.90 7.80 -4.09
C ALA A 162 -3.44 6.80 -5.13
N VAL A 163 -4.73 6.97 -5.45
CA VAL A 163 -5.58 6.04 -6.21
C VAL A 163 -5.04 5.74 -7.62
N GLY A 164 -5.16 4.48 -8.03
CA GLY A 164 -4.85 4.01 -9.38
C GLY A 164 -6.05 3.47 -10.16
N GLY A 165 -5.78 2.88 -11.32
CA GLY A 165 -6.78 2.51 -12.31
C GLY A 165 -7.67 1.32 -11.98
N HIS A 166 -7.18 0.27 -11.29
CA HIS A 166 -8.08 -0.80 -10.83
C HIS A 166 -9.03 -0.29 -9.77
N MET A 167 -8.47 0.49 -8.85
CA MET A 167 -9.26 1.19 -7.86
C MET A 167 -10.30 2.07 -8.56
N ARG A 168 -9.94 2.79 -9.63
CA ARG A 168 -10.93 3.54 -10.42
C ARG A 168 -11.99 2.64 -11.07
N TRP A 169 -11.64 1.49 -11.66
CA TRP A 169 -12.62 0.55 -12.22
C TRP A 169 -13.54 -0.05 -11.15
N PHE A 170 -13.00 -0.59 -10.05
CA PHE A 170 -13.80 -1.10 -8.92
C PHE A 170 -14.73 -0.02 -8.36
N TRP A 171 -14.26 1.24 -8.32
CA TRP A 171 -15.05 2.38 -7.84
C TRP A 171 -16.18 2.76 -8.79
N ASP A 172 -15.90 2.89 -10.08
CA ASP A 172 -16.89 3.24 -11.09
C ASP A 172 -17.91 2.09 -11.30
N TYR A 173 -17.49 0.82 -11.20
CA TYR A 173 -18.37 -0.36 -11.21
C TYR A 173 -19.23 -0.47 -9.93
N ALA A 174 -18.66 -0.20 -8.74
CA ALA A 174 -19.41 -0.16 -7.49
C ALA A 174 -20.46 0.97 -7.54
N LYS A 175 -20.09 2.16 -8.04
CA LYS A 175 -21.01 3.28 -8.28
C LYS A 175 -22.10 2.94 -9.28
N GLN A 176 -21.80 2.27 -10.39
CA GLN A 176 -22.84 1.83 -11.32
C GLN A 176 -23.80 0.84 -10.64
N SER A 177 -23.27 -0.18 -9.95
CA SER A 177 -24.06 -1.17 -9.21
C SER A 177 -24.97 -0.52 -8.16
N ILE A 178 -24.51 0.56 -7.52
CA ILE A 178 -25.28 1.35 -6.55
C ILE A 178 -26.29 2.30 -7.20
N GLY A 179 -26.02 2.83 -8.39
CA GLY A 179 -27.01 3.54 -9.21
C GLY A 179 -28.18 2.63 -9.55
N GLU A 180 -27.88 1.46 -10.12
CA GLU A 180 -28.88 0.43 -10.44
C GLU A 180 -29.63 -0.07 -9.18
N PHE A 181 -28.95 -0.23 -8.04
CA PHE A 181 -29.60 -0.59 -6.77
C PHE A 181 -30.52 0.51 -6.24
N THR A 182 -30.13 1.78 -6.42
CA THR A 182 -30.96 2.93 -6.03
C THR A 182 -32.25 2.94 -6.83
N GLU A 183 -32.18 2.79 -8.16
CA GLU A 183 -33.35 2.73 -9.04
C GLU A 183 -34.30 1.58 -8.67
N ILE A 184 -33.79 0.36 -8.52
CA ILE A 184 -34.63 -0.81 -8.18
C ILE A 184 -35.22 -0.69 -6.76
N THR A 185 -34.49 -0.12 -5.79
CA THR A 185 -35.01 0.11 -4.44
C THR A 185 -36.16 1.13 -4.46
N VAL A 186 -36.02 2.21 -5.23
CA VAL A 186 -37.08 3.21 -5.42
C VAL A 186 -38.32 2.58 -6.05
N GLU A 187 -38.18 1.78 -7.12
CA GLU A 187 -39.32 1.08 -7.73
C GLU A 187 -40.05 0.15 -6.75
N ASN A 188 -39.33 -0.66 -5.98
CA ASN A 188 -39.96 -1.60 -5.04
C ASN A 188 -40.64 -0.87 -3.86
N VAL A 189 -40.11 0.27 -3.42
CA VAL A 189 -40.76 1.11 -2.40
C VAL A 189 -42.04 1.76 -2.95
N LEU A 190 -42.03 2.20 -4.21
CA LEU A 190 -43.23 2.70 -4.90
C LEU A 190 -44.30 1.60 -5.00
N ASP A 191 -43.91 0.37 -5.38
CA ASP A 191 -44.82 -0.77 -5.48
C ASP A 191 -45.41 -1.18 -4.13
N GLN A 192 -44.62 -1.20 -3.05
CA GLN A 192 -45.14 -1.49 -1.70
C GLN A 192 -46.10 -0.41 -1.17
N ILE A 193 -45.86 0.87 -1.49
CA ILE A 193 -46.83 1.95 -1.18
C ILE A 193 -48.12 1.78 -2.02
N ASP A 194 -48.01 1.32 -3.27
CA ASP A 194 -49.16 1.03 -4.12
C ASP A 194 -50.02 -0.11 -3.55
N ASP A 195 -49.39 -1.23 -3.18
CA ASP A 195 -50.08 -2.42 -2.67
C ASP A 195 -50.65 -2.22 -1.26
N GLU A 196 -49.83 -1.81 -0.28
CA GLU A 196 -50.23 -1.75 1.14
C GLU A 196 -51.08 -0.52 1.49
N VAL A 197 -50.91 0.62 0.79
CA VAL A 197 -51.71 1.83 1.05
C VAL A 197 -52.83 2.02 0.03
N TYR A 198 -52.58 1.87 -1.28
CA TYR A 198 -53.54 2.24 -2.32
C TYR A 198 -54.46 1.09 -2.76
N GLU A 199 -54.00 -0.18 -2.84
CA GLU A 199 -54.89 -1.32 -3.14
C GLU A 199 -55.93 -1.51 -2.01
N ASN A 200 -55.56 -1.22 -0.75
CA ASN A 200 -56.48 -1.17 0.39
C ASN A 200 -57.57 -0.08 0.25
N GLU A 201 -57.35 0.98 -0.52
CA GLU A 201 -58.40 1.94 -0.93
C GLU A 201 -59.21 1.49 -2.18
N GLY A 202 -58.76 0.43 -2.86
CA GLY A 202 -59.33 -0.05 -4.13
C GLY A 202 -58.92 0.77 -5.36
N ARG A 203 -57.72 1.37 -5.32
CA ARG A 203 -57.09 2.10 -6.44
C ARG A 203 -55.61 1.75 -6.54
N HIS A 204 -54.90 2.45 -7.43
CA HIS A 204 -53.43 2.43 -7.51
C HIS A 204 -52.89 3.87 -7.54
N LEU A 205 -51.60 4.03 -7.30
CA LEU A 205 -50.88 5.29 -7.52
C LEU A 205 -51.02 5.73 -8.99
N THR A 206 -51.19 7.04 -9.22
CA THR A 206 -51.09 7.60 -10.57
C THR A 206 -49.62 7.86 -10.96
N GLU A 207 -49.35 7.92 -12.27
CA GLU A 207 -48.01 8.24 -12.81
C GLU A 207 -47.43 9.54 -12.20
N ASP A 208 -48.28 10.58 -12.08
CA ASP A 208 -47.90 11.86 -11.48
C ASP A 208 -47.62 11.75 -9.97
N GLU A 209 -48.27 10.82 -9.25
CA GLU A 209 -47.98 10.54 -7.82
C GLU A 209 -46.69 9.74 -7.66
N ARG A 210 -46.51 8.63 -8.39
CA ARG A 210 -45.27 7.82 -8.38
C ARG A 210 -44.04 8.69 -8.65
N LYS A 211 -44.11 9.51 -9.70
CA LYS A 211 -43.01 10.38 -10.09
C LYS A 211 -42.69 11.45 -9.04
N GLN A 212 -43.68 12.02 -8.35
CA GLN A 212 -43.44 12.99 -7.26
C GLN A 212 -42.75 12.35 -6.04
N ILE A 213 -42.95 11.06 -5.82
CA ILE A 213 -42.24 10.29 -4.78
C ILE A 213 -40.81 10.00 -5.25
N GLU A 214 -40.65 9.48 -6.47
CA GLU A 214 -39.37 9.17 -7.11
C GLU A 214 -38.42 10.37 -7.09
N GLU A 215 -38.87 11.54 -7.56
CA GLU A 215 -38.09 12.79 -7.56
C GLU A 215 -37.73 13.28 -6.13
N TYR A 216 -38.41 12.79 -5.09
CA TYR A 216 -38.16 13.16 -3.69
C TYR A 216 -37.25 12.18 -2.94
N ILE A 217 -37.43 10.86 -3.08
CA ILE A 217 -36.68 9.85 -2.30
C ILE A 217 -35.36 9.42 -2.94
N SER A 218 -35.27 9.43 -4.28
CA SER A 218 -34.09 8.94 -5.01
C SER A 218 -32.77 9.64 -4.63
N PRO A 219 -32.71 10.97 -4.41
CA PRO A 219 -31.48 11.64 -4.00
C PRO A 219 -30.95 11.15 -2.65
N TYR A 220 -31.80 11.03 -1.63
CA TYR A 220 -31.41 10.56 -0.30
C TYR A 220 -30.92 9.10 -0.31
N ILE A 221 -31.58 8.24 -1.10
CA ILE A 221 -31.16 6.84 -1.26
C ILE A 221 -29.80 6.80 -1.94
N ARG A 222 -29.60 7.58 -3.01
CA ARG A 222 -28.34 7.66 -3.75
C ARG A 222 -27.18 8.17 -2.90
N GLU A 223 -27.31 9.35 -2.31
CA GLU A 223 -26.23 10.01 -1.55
C GLU A 223 -25.73 9.14 -0.39
N SER A 224 -26.67 8.48 0.29
CA SER A 224 -26.38 7.60 1.43
C SER A 224 -25.72 6.28 1.00
N ASN A 225 -26.12 5.72 -0.15
CA ASN A 225 -25.46 4.56 -0.73
C ASN A 225 -24.03 4.88 -1.21
N GLU A 226 -23.83 6.02 -1.89
CA GLU A 226 -22.50 6.46 -2.35
C GLU A 226 -21.55 6.79 -1.18
N ALA A 227 -22.07 7.39 -0.10
CA ALA A 227 -21.29 7.61 1.13
C ALA A 227 -20.92 6.31 1.84
N PHE A 228 -21.81 5.32 1.83
CA PHE A 228 -21.48 4.00 2.35
C PHE A 228 -20.42 3.27 1.51
N LEU A 229 -20.49 3.38 0.17
CA LEU A 229 -19.42 2.88 -0.70
C LEU A 229 -18.06 3.48 -0.33
N GLU A 230 -17.98 4.80 -0.12
CA GLU A 230 -16.72 5.48 0.27
C GLU A 230 -16.17 4.91 1.58
N LYS A 231 -17.04 4.53 2.51
CA LYS A 231 -16.68 3.97 3.82
C LYS A 231 -16.16 2.53 3.75
N LEU A 232 -16.73 1.67 2.89
CA LEU A 232 -16.10 0.38 2.54
C LEU A 232 -14.74 0.60 1.85
N ALA A 233 -14.73 1.50 0.87
CA ALA A 233 -13.59 1.79 0.01
C ALA A 233 -12.42 2.47 0.74
N SER A 234 -12.66 3.18 1.86
CA SER A 234 -11.64 4.04 2.48
C SER A 234 -11.37 3.82 3.97
N SER A 235 -12.32 3.30 4.77
CA SER A 235 -12.18 3.20 6.24
C SER A 235 -12.59 1.86 6.87
N THR A 236 -12.77 0.81 6.05
CA THR A 236 -13.06 -0.57 6.50
C THR A 236 -11.82 -1.47 6.38
N PHE A 237 -11.32 -2.04 7.47
CA PHE A 237 -10.23 -3.03 7.48
C PHE A 237 -10.79 -4.45 7.26
N MET A 238 -10.05 -5.31 6.56
CA MET A 238 -10.47 -6.69 6.27
C MET A 238 -9.29 -7.66 6.24
N ASP A 239 -9.50 -8.85 6.79
CA ASP A 239 -8.50 -9.93 6.82
C ASP A 239 -9.19 -11.32 6.88
N ALA A 240 -8.45 -12.41 6.66
CA ALA A 240 -8.90 -13.78 6.90
C ALA A 240 -7.72 -14.73 7.20
N PHE A 241 -7.76 -15.35 8.38
CA PHE A 241 -6.67 -16.19 8.92
C PHE A 241 -7.16 -17.57 9.35
N ILE A 242 -6.21 -18.50 9.56
CA ILE A 242 -6.47 -19.82 10.14
C ILE A 242 -6.17 -19.80 11.64
N VAL A 243 -7.14 -20.18 12.47
CA VAL A 243 -6.96 -20.22 13.93
C VAL A 243 -6.27 -21.53 14.35
N ASP A 244 -5.04 -21.44 14.86
CA ASP A 244 -4.30 -22.62 15.36
C ASP A 244 -5.05 -23.27 16.54
N PRO A 245 -5.23 -24.61 16.55
CA PRO A 245 -6.03 -25.31 17.55
C PRO A 245 -5.47 -25.29 18.99
N THR A 246 -4.25 -24.82 19.20
CA THR A 246 -3.52 -24.86 20.49
C THR A 246 -3.26 -23.46 21.05
N ILE A 247 -2.74 -22.54 20.24
CA ILE A 247 -2.42 -21.16 20.65
C ILE A 247 -3.48 -20.14 20.23
N GLY A 248 -4.34 -20.48 19.27
CA GLY A 248 -5.32 -19.56 18.70
C GLY A 248 -4.72 -18.61 17.67
N TYR A 249 -5.36 -17.44 17.52
CA TYR A 249 -4.88 -16.34 16.66
C TYR A 249 -4.99 -15.02 17.44
N THR A 250 -4.21 -13.98 17.10
CA THR A 250 -4.34 -12.64 17.73
C THR A 250 -4.27 -11.53 16.69
N GLU A 251 -5.39 -10.83 16.50
CA GLU A 251 -5.46 -9.63 15.66
C GLU A 251 -5.15 -8.36 16.48
N THR A 252 -4.49 -7.36 15.87
CA THR A 252 -4.11 -6.08 16.49
C THR A 252 -4.82 -4.91 15.81
N ILE A 253 -5.94 -4.50 16.42
CA ILE A 253 -6.87 -3.53 15.84
C ILE A 253 -6.43 -2.11 16.22
N GLN A 254 -5.90 -1.34 15.26
CA GLN A 254 -5.53 0.06 15.49
C GLN A 254 -6.75 0.99 15.38
N VAL A 255 -7.36 1.30 16.52
CA VAL A 255 -8.48 2.26 16.60
C VAL A 255 -7.94 3.68 16.47
N GLN A 256 -8.52 4.47 15.55
CA GLN A 256 -8.20 5.89 15.33
C GLN A 256 -8.78 6.81 16.43
N ASP A 257 -8.52 8.12 16.33
CA ASP A 257 -9.16 9.14 17.17
C ASP A 257 -10.60 9.44 16.67
N ASN A 258 -11.43 10.04 17.53
CA ASN A 258 -12.84 10.38 17.27
C ASN A 258 -13.78 9.22 16.87
N VAL A 259 -13.35 7.96 17.02
CA VAL A 259 -14.20 6.78 16.76
C VAL A 259 -15.26 6.66 17.86
N LYS A 260 -16.54 6.72 17.48
CA LYS A 260 -17.70 6.63 18.36
C LYS A 260 -18.23 5.19 18.50
N ARG A 261 -18.08 4.38 17.45
CA ARG A 261 -18.39 2.94 17.49
C ARG A 261 -17.37 2.16 16.66
N MET A 262 -16.84 1.08 17.23
CA MET A 262 -16.08 0.05 16.52
C MET A 262 -16.99 -1.17 16.36
N ARG A 263 -17.10 -1.67 15.13
CA ARG A 263 -17.80 -2.92 14.79
C ARG A 263 -16.79 -3.90 14.20
N ILE A 264 -16.71 -5.10 14.77
CA ILE A 264 -15.86 -6.19 14.30
C ILE A 264 -16.78 -7.35 13.92
N TYR A 265 -16.84 -7.69 12.65
CA TYR A 265 -17.65 -8.79 12.14
C TYR A 265 -16.76 -9.98 11.80
N LEU A 266 -17.25 -11.15 12.17
CA LEU A 266 -16.51 -12.40 12.20
C LEU A 266 -17.35 -13.48 11.50
N GLY A 267 -16.76 -14.26 10.60
CA GLY A 267 -17.49 -15.27 9.83
C GLY A 267 -16.69 -16.54 9.63
N TRP A 268 -17.32 -17.70 9.83
CA TRP A 268 -16.71 -19.02 9.64
C TRP A 268 -17.72 -20.14 9.31
N ASN A 269 -17.24 -21.36 9.06
CA ASN A 269 -18.02 -22.39 8.37
C ASN A 269 -18.12 -23.76 9.07
N VAL A 270 -17.13 -24.24 9.81
CA VAL A 270 -17.07 -25.64 10.26
C VAL A 270 -17.44 -25.79 11.74
N SER A 271 -17.01 -24.87 12.60
CA SER A 271 -17.11 -24.96 14.05
C SER A 271 -18.44 -24.43 14.59
N GLU A 272 -19.02 -25.10 15.58
CA GLU A 272 -20.21 -24.62 16.30
C GLU A 272 -19.88 -23.36 17.15
N TYR A 273 -20.83 -22.43 17.24
CA TYR A 273 -20.67 -21.21 18.04
C TYR A 273 -20.49 -21.51 19.55
N SER A 274 -19.59 -20.78 20.20
CA SER A 274 -19.37 -20.86 21.65
C SER A 274 -18.97 -19.48 22.20
N GLU A 275 -19.62 -18.99 23.25
CA GLU A 275 -19.37 -17.65 23.84
C GLU A 275 -17.89 -17.43 24.26
N GLU A 276 -17.14 -18.50 24.54
CA GLU A 276 -15.73 -18.46 24.95
C GLU A 276 -14.74 -18.46 23.75
N PHE A 277 -15.20 -18.10 22.53
CA PHE A 277 -14.37 -18.18 21.32
C PHE A 277 -13.36 -17.04 21.15
N PHE A 278 -13.49 -15.93 21.89
CA PHE A 278 -12.61 -14.76 21.76
C PHE A 278 -12.26 -14.10 23.11
N ILE A 279 -11.23 -13.26 23.10
CA ILE A 279 -10.92 -12.28 24.15
C ILE A 279 -10.53 -10.96 23.48
N LEU A 280 -11.36 -9.93 23.62
CA LEU A 280 -11.06 -8.56 23.19
C LEU A 280 -10.41 -7.76 24.33
N LYS A 281 -9.36 -6.98 24.05
CA LYS A 281 -8.67 -6.12 25.01
C LYS A 281 -8.45 -4.71 24.49
N ASP A 282 -8.62 -3.73 25.39
CA ASP A 282 -8.31 -2.33 25.13
C ASP A 282 -6.79 -2.03 25.16
N PRO A 283 -6.33 -0.83 24.77
CA PRO A 283 -4.91 -0.47 24.73
C PRO A 283 -4.23 -0.42 26.11
N ASP A 284 -5.01 -0.35 27.19
CA ASP A 284 -4.52 -0.46 28.58
C ASP A 284 -4.40 -1.93 29.04
N GLY A 285 -4.81 -2.89 28.21
CA GLY A 285 -4.77 -4.33 28.46
C GLY A 285 -5.97 -4.92 29.20
N ASN A 286 -7.02 -4.13 29.46
CA ASN A 286 -8.25 -4.59 30.09
C ASN A 286 -9.06 -5.46 29.13
N THR A 287 -9.56 -6.61 29.57
CA THR A 287 -10.55 -7.37 28.79
C THR A 287 -11.86 -6.59 28.73
N ILE A 288 -12.32 -6.31 27.51
CA ILE A 288 -13.60 -5.66 27.22
C ILE A 288 -14.59 -6.72 26.76
N MET A 289 -15.80 -6.67 27.30
CA MET A 289 -16.94 -7.42 26.76
C MET A 289 -17.69 -6.50 25.80
N PRO A 290 -17.64 -6.74 24.48
CA PRO A 290 -18.47 -6.04 23.51
C PRO A 290 -19.94 -6.47 23.65
N GLU A 291 -20.83 -5.76 22.98
CA GLU A 291 -22.14 -6.32 22.60
C GLU A 291 -21.94 -7.36 21.49
N VAL A 292 -22.67 -8.47 21.54
CA VAL A 292 -22.43 -9.65 20.69
C VAL A 292 -23.73 -10.10 20.02
N ASN A 293 -23.81 -9.90 18.70
CA ASN A 293 -24.92 -10.40 17.87
C ASN A 293 -24.45 -11.64 17.10
N VAL A 294 -25.27 -12.68 17.01
CA VAL A 294 -24.90 -13.98 16.41
C VAL A 294 -25.99 -14.45 15.45
N THR A 295 -25.59 -14.72 14.20
CA THR A 295 -26.48 -15.15 13.13
C THR A 295 -26.02 -16.50 12.58
N PHE A 296 -26.97 -17.41 12.35
CA PHE A 296 -26.73 -18.73 11.78
C PHE A 296 -27.35 -18.79 10.38
N SER A 297 -26.54 -19.05 9.36
CA SER A 297 -27.04 -19.16 7.99
C SER A 297 -27.61 -20.55 7.70
N THR A 298 -28.55 -20.61 6.76
CA THR A 298 -28.98 -21.85 6.10
C THR A 298 -28.70 -21.85 4.59
N ASP A 299 -28.00 -20.81 4.09
CA ASP A 299 -27.57 -20.69 2.71
C ASP A 299 -26.22 -21.43 2.52
N PRO A 300 -26.14 -22.48 1.67
CA PRO A 300 -24.92 -23.25 1.47
C PRO A 300 -23.79 -22.50 0.73
N GLU A 301 -24.01 -21.26 0.27
CA GLU A 301 -22.96 -20.40 -0.30
C GLU A 301 -22.42 -19.35 0.70
N ALA A 302 -22.94 -19.30 1.94
CA ALA A 302 -22.60 -18.31 2.96
C ALA A 302 -21.90 -18.90 4.20
N ALA A 303 -21.33 -18.04 5.04
CA ALA A 303 -20.82 -18.41 6.37
C ALA A 303 -21.91 -19.06 7.24
N ASN A 304 -21.68 -20.27 7.74
CA ASN A 304 -22.63 -20.96 8.63
C ASN A 304 -22.83 -20.21 9.97
N VAL A 305 -21.78 -19.55 10.47
CA VAL A 305 -21.83 -18.71 11.67
C VAL A 305 -21.24 -17.34 11.37
N THR A 306 -22.00 -16.29 11.69
CA THR A 306 -21.56 -14.89 11.68
C THR A 306 -21.73 -14.30 13.07
N VAL A 307 -20.75 -13.53 13.55
CA VAL A 307 -20.78 -12.82 14.83
C VAL A 307 -20.38 -11.35 14.63
N GLU A 308 -21.17 -10.42 15.14
CA GLU A 308 -20.75 -9.03 15.35
C GLU A 308 -20.27 -8.85 16.79
N LEU A 309 -19.15 -8.15 16.97
CA LEU A 309 -18.70 -7.59 18.23
C LEU A 309 -18.74 -6.06 18.13
N MET A 310 -19.61 -5.40 18.89
CA MET A 310 -19.75 -3.94 18.91
C MET A 310 -19.14 -3.34 20.18
N VAL A 311 -18.36 -2.26 20.02
CA VAL A 311 -17.83 -1.43 21.12
C VAL A 311 -18.17 0.03 20.88
N MET A 312 -18.93 0.64 21.79
CA MET A 312 -19.18 2.08 21.83
C MET A 312 -18.04 2.82 22.54
N ASP A 313 -17.74 4.04 22.08
CA ASP A 313 -16.67 4.93 22.56
C ASP A 313 -15.30 4.21 22.79
N PRO A 314 -14.80 3.47 21.79
CA PRO A 314 -13.54 2.73 21.91
C PRO A 314 -12.34 3.68 22.07
N LYS A 315 -11.45 3.38 23.02
CA LYS A 315 -10.18 4.10 23.22
C LYS A 315 -9.32 4.08 21.96
N LEU A 316 -8.81 5.25 21.55
CA LEU A 316 -7.70 5.42 20.62
C LEU A 316 -6.52 4.49 20.97
N GLY A 317 -5.97 3.79 19.97
CA GLY A 317 -4.76 2.97 20.10
C GLY A 317 -4.96 1.51 19.69
N ASN A 318 -3.98 0.67 20.04
CA ASN A 318 -3.91 -0.72 19.58
C ASN A 318 -4.67 -1.65 20.53
N TRP A 319 -5.85 -2.08 20.11
CA TRP A 319 -6.62 -3.15 20.74
C TRP A 319 -6.07 -4.52 20.34
N LYS A 320 -6.42 -5.57 21.09
CA LYS A 320 -6.08 -6.96 20.73
C LYS A 320 -7.31 -7.85 20.77
N LEU A 321 -7.55 -8.58 19.69
CA LEU A 321 -8.61 -9.59 19.59
C LEU A 321 -7.96 -10.97 19.44
N TRP A 322 -7.96 -11.75 20.52
CA TRP A 322 -7.49 -13.13 20.51
C TRP A 322 -8.65 -14.10 20.24
N PHE A 323 -8.40 -15.13 19.44
CA PHE A 323 -9.35 -16.19 19.09
C PHE A 323 -8.92 -17.53 19.72
N ASN A 324 -9.87 -18.28 20.25
CA ASN A 324 -9.62 -19.48 21.02
C ASN A 324 -9.52 -20.72 20.13
N GLY A 325 -8.29 -21.20 19.91
CA GLY A 325 -8.01 -22.41 19.12
C GLY A 325 -8.78 -23.67 19.54
N SER A 326 -9.08 -23.82 20.82
CA SER A 326 -9.86 -24.95 21.33
C SER A 326 -11.36 -24.92 20.95
N LYS A 327 -11.82 -23.79 20.39
CA LYS A 327 -13.20 -23.55 19.94
C LYS A 327 -13.31 -23.50 18.41
N LEU A 328 -12.29 -22.96 17.74
CA LEU A 328 -12.23 -22.79 16.28
C LEU A 328 -11.01 -23.55 15.67
N PRO A 329 -10.86 -24.87 15.89
CA PRO A 329 -9.61 -25.58 15.62
C PRO A 329 -9.32 -25.77 14.12
N ASN A 330 -8.34 -25.04 13.59
CA ASN A 330 -8.01 -24.95 12.15
C ASN A 330 -9.16 -24.34 11.31
N GLU A 331 -10.02 -23.53 11.93
CA GLU A 331 -11.05 -22.78 11.22
C GLU A 331 -10.44 -21.60 10.46
N THR A 332 -10.87 -21.37 9.21
CA THR A 332 -10.63 -20.10 8.51
C THR A 332 -11.67 -19.09 8.98
N VAL A 333 -11.22 -18.05 9.70
CA VAL A 333 -12.08 -16.98 10.22
C VAL A 333 -11.85 -15.73 9.38
N GLY A 334 -12.92 -15.18 8.81
CA GLY A 334 -12.92 -13.85 8.22
C GLY A 334 -13.10 -12.77 9.29
N VAL A 335 -12.37 -11.65 9.13
CA VAL A 335 -12.49 -10.42 9.92
C VAL A 335 -12.84 -9.25 9.00
N LEU A 336 -13.83 -8.45 9.40
CA LEU A 336 -14.12 -7.13 8.83
C LEU A 336 -14.30 -6.14 9.99
N ILE A 337 -13.59 -5.01 9.95
CA ILE A 337 -13.60 -4.01 11.03
C ILE A 337 -13.99 -2.65 10.46
N GLN A 338 -15.03 -2.05 11.05
CA GLN A 338 -15.50 -0.72 10.73
C GLN A 338 -15.34 0.21 11.93
N PHE A 339 -14.80 1.39 11.65
CA PHE A 339 -14.78 2.52 12.58
C PHE A 339 -15.84 3.53 12.16
N ASP A 340 -16.76 3.83 13.06
CA ASP A 340 -17.77 4.86 12.89
C ASP A 340 -17.34 6.10 13.68
N LYS A 341 -16.89 7.15 12.98
CA LYS A 341 -16.69 8.49 13.56
C LYS A 341 -18.01 9.27 13.52
N ILE A 342 -18.19 10.23 14.42
CA ILE A 342 -19.30 11.21 14.35
C ILE A 342 -19.19 12.11 13.10
N PHE A 343 -17.96 12.30 12.61
CA PHE A 343 -17.64 12.97 11.37
C PHE A 343 -16.43 12.31 10.71
N GLU A 344 -16.50 11.99 9.42
CA GLU A 344 -15.37 11.49 8.62
C GLU A 344 -15.36 12.14 7.23
N VAL A 345 -14.18 12.20 6.58
CA VAL A 345 -14.00 12.80 5.25
C VAL A 345 -13.17 11.85 4.40
N LEU A 346 -13.78 11.34 3.32
CA LEU A 346 -13.24 10.26 2.51
C LEU A 346 -13.25 10.64 1.02
N PRO A 347 -12.24 10.27 0.23
CA PRO A 347 -11.00 9.63 0.65
C PRO A 347 -9.99 10.64 1.25
N GLU A 348 -9.22 10.21 2.26
CA GLU A 348 -8.24 11.07 2.97
C GLU A 348 -7.10 11.61 2.07
N HIS A 349 -6.86 10.97 0.92
CA HIS A 349 -5.79 11.31 -0.02
C HIS A 349 -6.33 11.32 -1.46
N ILE A 350 -6.19 12.46 -2.18
CA ILE A 350 -6.66 12.61 -3.57
C ILE A 350 -5.58 13.15 -4.52
N PRO A 351 -5.33 12.50 -5.68
CA PRO A 351 -4.54 13.06 -6.76
C PRO A 351 -5.37 14.05 -7.62
N THR A 352 -4.74 15.08 -8.17
CA THR A 352 -5.37 16.01 -9.12
C THR A 352 -4.35 16.82 -9.92
N ASN A 353 -4.76 17.36 -11.08
CA ASN A 353 -3.99 18.31 -11.88
C ASN A 353 -4.21 19.78 -11.40
N PRO A 354 -3.28 20.71 -11.68
CA PRO A 354 -3.50 22.15 -11.53
C PRO A 354 -4.80 22.61 -12.23
N GLY A 355 -5.65 23.38 -11.54
CA GLY A 355 -6.92 23.87 -12.06
C GLY A 355 -8.07 22.86 -12.16
N TYR A 356 -7.85 21.56 -11.90
CA TYR A 356 -8.89 20.54 -12.03
C TYR A 356 -9.76 20.43 -10.77
N MET A 357 -11.07 20.23 -10.97
CA MET A 357 -12.00 19.95 -9.87
C MET A 357 -11.91 18.48 -9.48
N THR A 358 -11.81 18.22 -8.17
CA THR A 358 -11.86 16.88 -7.59
C THR A 358 -12.83 16.89 -6.42
N ASN A 359 -13.70 15.89 -6.36
CA ASN A 359 -14.72 15.77 -5.33
C ASN A 359 -14.36 14.69 -4.31
N LEU A 360 -14.84 14.86 -3.09
CA LEU A 360 -14.66 13.98 -1.93
C LEU A 360 -15.87 14.12 -0.99
N THR A 361 -16.13 13.12 -0.17
CA THR A 361 -17.37 12.98 0.61
C THR A 361 -17.15 13.28 2.08
N ALA A 362 -17.93 14.22 2.64
CA ALA A 362 -18.08 14.39 4.07
C ALA A 362 -19.25 13.53 4.58
N ILE A 363 -19.00 12.71 5.60
CA ILE A 363 -20.00 11.83 6.22
C ILE A 363 -20.22 12.27 7.67
N PHE A 364 -21.49 12.43 8.05
CA PHE A 364 -21.92 12.84 9.38
C PHE A 364 -22.78 11.73 9.99
N GLN A 365 -22.55 11.36 11.25
CA GLN A 365 -23.26 10.27 11.91
C GLN A 365 -23.78 10.72 13.29
N ASN A 366 -25.05 10.42 13.55
CA ASN A 366 -25.74 10.66 14.80
C ASN A 366 -26.02 9.32 15.51
N PHE A 367 -25.58 9.22 16.77
CA PHE A 367 -25.77 8.04 17.63
C PHE A 367 -26.66 8.36 18.83
N GLU A 368 -27.36 9.50 18.79
CA GLU A 368 -28.24 9.98 19.84
C GLU A 368 -29.71 9.82 19.41
N ASP A 369 -30.60 9.60 20.38
CA ASP A 369 -32.06 9.48 20.16
C ASP A 369 -32.76 10.83 19.85
N SER A 370 -32.05 11.80 19.27
CA SER A 370 -32.56 13.13 18.99
C SER A 370 -32.02 13.72 17.69
N THR A 371 -32.86 14.48 16.98
CA THR A 371 -32.47 15.12 15.71
C THR A 371 -31.39 16.19 15.94
N LEU A 372 -30.24 16.02 15.31
CA LEU A 372 -29.14 16.98 15.32
C LEU A 372 -29.10 17.78 14.02
N VAL A 373 -28.39 18.91 14.04
CA VAL A 373 -28.04 19.66 12.83
C VAL A 373 -26.53 19.81 12.79
N ALA A 374 -25.94 19.46 11.65
CA ALA A 374 -24.53 19.59 11.37
C ALA A 374 -24.27 20.77 10.43
N SER A 375 -23.09 21.39 10.56
CA SER A 375 -22.62 22.45 9.68
C SER A 375 -21.14 22.26 9.37
N LEU A 376 -20.76 22.44 8.10
CA LEU A 376 -19.39 22.27 7.63
C LEU A 376 -18.69 23.61 7.43
N SER A 377 -17.39 23.65 7.69
CA SER A 377 -16.51 24.77 7.39
C SER A 377 -15.10 24.25 7.10
N PHE A 378 -14.31 25.02 6.35
CA PHE A 378 -12.95 24.61 5.95
C PHE A 378 -11.89 25.42 6.70
N MET A 379 -10.82 24.74 7.09
CA MET A 379 -9.66 25.27 7.81
C MET A 379 -8.38 24.94 7.05
N ASP A 380 -7.35 25.77 7.25
CA ASP A 380 -6.02 25.66 6.64
C ASP A 380 -6.01 25.65 5.09
N VAL A 381 -7.11 26.08 4.44
CA VAL A 381 -7.23 26.22 2.98
C VAL A 381 -6.11 27.13 2.44
N PRO A 382 -5.23 26.65 1.53
CA PRO A 382 -4.11 27.45 1.05
C PRO A 382 -4.55 28.60 0.14
N SER A 383 -3.75 29.66 0.08
CA SER A 383 -4.03 30.82 -0.79
C SER A 383 -4.17 30.40 -2.26
N GLY A 384 -5.24 30.87 -2.92
CA GLY A 384 -5.56 30.56 -4.32
C GLY A 384 -6.39 29.29 -4.52
N TRP A 385 -6.50 28.41 -3.51
CA TRP A 385 -7.32 27.21 -3.59
C TRP A 385 -8.80 27.54 -3.38
N THR A 386 -9.67 26.84 -4.11
CA THR A 386 -11.12 26.87 -3.87
C THR A 386 -11.53 25.55 -3.21
N VAL A 387 -12.26 25.63 -2.10
CA VAL A 387 -12.88 24.47 -1.44
C VAL A 387 -14.33 24.85 -1.14
N THR A 388 -15.27 24.04 -1.58
CA THR A 388 -16.71 24.32 -1.50
C THR A 388 -17.50 23.06 -1.15
N ALA A 389 -18.57 23.24 -0.39
CA ALA A 389 -19.64 22.25 -0.21
C ALA A 389 -20.99 22.96 -0.43
N PRO A 390 -22.10 22.22 -0.61
CA PRO A 390 -23.45 22.77 -0.60
C PRO A 390 -23.72 23.73 0.58
N PRO A 391 -24.52 24.79 0.38
CA PRO A 391 -24.74 25.82 1.39
C PRO A 391 -25.80 25.45 2.45
N TYR A 392 -26.32 24.22 2.43
CA TYR A 392 -27.29 23.72 3.42
C TYR A 392 -26.57 23.15 4.65
N CYS A 393 -27.33 22.97 5.74
CA CYS A 393 -26.86 22.29 6.95
C CYS A 393 -27.55 20.92 7.00
N PRO A 394 -26.82 19.78 6.88
CA PRO A 394 -27.44 18.47 6.96
C PRO A 394 -28.15 18.28 8.32
N VAL A 395 -29.38 17.78 8.26
CA VAL A 395 -30.19 17.37 9.40
C VAL A 395 -29.95 15.88 9.62
N LEU A 396 -29.54 15.50 10.83
CA LEU A 396 -29.28 14.12 11.21
C LEU A 396 -30.44 13.66 12.09
N PHE A 397 -31.25 12.72 11.63
CA PHE A 397 -32.32 12.14 12.42
C PHE A 397 -31.76 11.25 13.54
N PRO A 398 -32.57 10.87 14.55
CA PRO A 398 -32.13 9.94 15.59
C PRO A 398 -31.50 8.68 15.02
N ASN A 399 -30.35 8.27 15.55
CA ASN A 399 -29.60 7.09 15.10
C ASN A 399 -29.35 7.05 13.57
N SER A 400 -29.11 8.19 12.92
CA SER A 400 -29.01 8.31 11.45
C SER A 400 -27.69 8.90 10.93
N SER A 401 -27.43 8.72 9.63
CA SER A 401 -26.36 9.42 8.90
C SER A 401 -26.89 10.56 8.02
N ALA A 402 -25.97 11.40 7.53
CA ALA A 402 -26.12 12.13 6.26
C ALA A 402 -24.74 12.31 5.59
N ALA A 403 -24.74 12.56 4.28
CA ALA A 403 -23.54 12.83 3.49
C ALA A 403 -23.58 14.24 2.89
N MET A 404 -22.42 14.73 2.42
CA MET A 404 -22.33 15.96 1.64
C MET A 404 -21.05 15.99 0.80
N GLU A 405 -21.18 16.31 -0.49
CA GLU A 405 -20.02 16.48 -1.37
C GLU A 405 -19.20 17.74 -1.02
N ILE A 406 -17.88 17.59 -1.06
CA ILE A 406 -16.89 18.67 -1.03
C ILE A 406 -16.16 18.65 -2.38
N SER A 407 -16.16 19.78 -3.09
CA SER A 407 -15.30 20.00 -4.24
C SER A 407 -14.07 20.80 -3.83
N VAL A 408 -12.89 20.37 -4.31
CA VAL A 408 -11.65 21.15 -4.26
C VAL A 408 -11.15 21.46 -5.67
N VAL A 409 -10.63 22.68 -5.86
CA VAL A 409 -9.93 23.11 -7.07
C VAL A 409 -8.62 23.80 -6.66
N PRO A 410 -7.45 23.26 -7.04
CA PRO A 410 -6.17 23.93 -6.81
C PRO A 410 -5.94 25.04 -7.87
N PRO A 411 -5.00 25.98 -7.64
CA PRO A 411 -4.66 27.01 -8.62
C PRO A 411 -4.16 26.43 -9.95
N ASP A 412 -4.43 27.12 -11.07
CA ASP A 412 -3.89 26.77 -12.40
C ASP A 412 -2.34 26.86 -12.44
N ASP A 413 -1.74 27.69 -11.58
CA ASP A 413 -0.31 27.97 -11.53
C ASP A 413 0.44 27.18 -10.44
N ILE A 414 -0.21 26.18 -9.83
CA ILE A 414 0.45 25.36 -8.81
C ILE A 414 1.40 24.33 -9.44
N ARG A 415 2.64 24.29 -8.93
CA ARG A 415 3.64 23.32 -9.36
C ARG A 415 3.26 21.88 -9.00
N TYR A 416 3.64 20.93 -9.87
CA TYR A 416 3.54 19.50 -9.58
C TYR A 416 4.46 19.08 -8.41
N GLY A 417 4.15 17.94 -7.80
CA GLY A 417 4.89 17.45 -6.63
C GLY A 417 4.65 18.29 -5.37
N VAL A 418 3.48 18.90 -5.27
CA VAL A 418 3.00 19.61 -4.08
C VAL A 418 1.89 18.81 -3.42
N ASN A 419 2.06 18.56 -2.12
CA ASN A 419 1.01 18.02 -1.26
C ASN A 419 0.44 19.16 -0.42
N LYS A 420 -0.90 19.21 -0.26
CA LYS A 420 -1.59 20.15 0.64
C LYS A 420 -2.66 19.43 1.45
N THR A 421 -2.44 19.36 2.76
CA THR A 421 -3.47 18.94 3.72
C THR A 421 -4.38 20.12 4.05
N ILE A 422 -5.68 19.89 3.90
CA ILE A 422 -6.78 20.81 4.22
C ILE A 422 -7.59 20.16 5.34
N LYS A 423 -8.23 20.95 6.22
CA LYS A 423 -9.04 20.41 7.31
C LYS A 423 -10.50 20.77 7.14
N CYS A 424 -11.36 19.76 7.19
CA CYS A 424 -12.78 19.93 7.31
C CYS A 424 -13.15 20.02 8.80
N LYS A 425 -13.89 21.06 9.17
CA LYS A 425 -14.42 21.26 10.53
C LYS A 425 -15.94 21.16 10.49
N ALA A 426 -16.46 20.03 10.96
CA ALA A 426 -17.87 19.91 11.30
C ALA A 426 -18.15 20.56 12.66
N THR A 427 -19.33 21.16 12.80
CA THR A 427 -19.90 21.55 14.09
C THR A 427 -21.29 20.92 14.19
N ILE A 428 -21.46 20.01 15.16
CA ILE A 428 -22.67 19.18 15.34
C ILE A 428 -23.10 19.32 16.80
N TYR A 429 -24.36 19.71 17.05
CA TYR A 429 -24.91 20.03 18.38
C TYR A 429 -24.18 21.14 19.18
N GLY A 430 -23.06 21.68 18.68
CA GLY A 430 -22.20 22.65 19.34
C GLY A 430 -20.77 22.12 19.55
N ASP A 431 -20.59 20.81 19.53
CA ASP A 431 -19.29 20.15 19.54
C ASP A 431 -18.62 20.24 18.15
N ILE A 432 -17.29 20.11 18.14
CA ILE A 432 -16.43 20.40 16.99
C ILE A 432 -15.61 19.16 16.66
N TYR A 433 -15.76 18.67 15.43
CA TYR A 433 -15.02 17.54 14.87
C TYR A 433 -14.16 18.05 13.70
N VAL A 434 -12.92 17.58 13.60
CA VAL A 434 -11.95 18.08 12.62
C VAL A 434 -11.19 16.92 11.98
N GLU A 435 -11.43 16.70 10.69
CA GLU A 435 -10.83 15.62 9.92
C GLU A 435 -10.00 16.21 8.75
N PRO A 436 -8.78 15.72 8.49
CA PRO A 436 -7.93 16.20 7.40
C PRO A 436 -8.18 15.42 6.10
N PHE A 437 -7.91 16.07 4.97
CA PHE A 437 -7.65 15.38 3.69
C PHE A 437 -6.46 16.02 2.98
N THR A 438 -5.70 15.24 2.20
CA THR A 438 -4.48 15.70 1.52
C THR A 438 -4.62 15.60 0.01
N VAL A 439 -4.42 16.74 -0.66
CA VAL A 439 -4.44 16.85 -2.12
C VAL A 439 -3.02 16.79 -2.68
N HIS A 440 -2.82 15.97 -3.71
CA HIS A 440 -1.54 15.70 -4.37
C HIS A 440 -1.58 16.23 -5.81
N ILE A 441 -0.76 17.24 -6.10
CA ILE A 441 -0.65 17.80 -7.45
C ILE A 441 0.26 16.89 -8.29
N ILE A 442 -0.35 16.11 -9.19
CA ILE A 442 0.33 15.19 -10.13
C ILE A 442 -0.30 15.32 -11.53
N PRO A 443 0.41 14.98 -12.61
CA PRO A 443 -0.13 15.00 -13.98
C PRO A 443 -1.01 13.75 -14.23
N LEU A 444 -2.12 13.66 -13.51
CA LEU A 444 -3.04 12.50 -13.52
C LEU A 444 -3.66 12.32 -14.91
N VAL A 445 -4.16 13.39 -15.52
CA VAL A 445 -4.78 13.36 -16.86
C VAL A 445 -3.80 12.84 -17.92
N GLU A 446 -2.53 13.21 -17.82
CA GLU A 446 -1.50 12.79 -18.76
C GLU A 446 -1.06 11.34 -18.51
N ILE A 447 -1.04 10.86 -17.27
CA ILE A 447 -0.87 9.44 -16.94
C ILE A 447 -2.03 8.61 -17.50
N GLU A 448 -3.28 8.98 -17.23
CA GLU A 448 -4.48 8.28 -17.71
C GLU A 448 -4.52 8.18 -19.25
N ARG A 449 -4.16 9.27 -19.95
CA ARG A 449 -4.06 9.27 -21.42
C ARG A 449 -2.93 8.38 -21.96
N GLY A 450 -1.83 8.24 -21.22
CA GLY A 450 -0.74 7.34 -21.59
C GLY A 450 -1.10 5.86 -21.39
N ILE A 451 -1.84 5.52 -20.33
CA ILE A 451 -2.35 4.16 -20.12
C ILE A 451 -3.40 3.82 -21.18
N ALA A 452 -4.34 4.72 -21.47
CA ALA A 452 -5.32 4.53 -22.54
C ALA A 452 -4.65 4.30 -23.92
N TYR A 453 -3.51 4.94 -24.18
CA TYR A 453 -2.71 4.62 -25.36
C TYR A 453 -2.15 3.20 -25.36
N LEU A 454 -1.61 2.72 -24.23
CA LEU A 454 -1.08 1.37 -24.13
C LEU A 454 -2.17 0.32 -24.37
N HIS A 455 -3.37 0.50 -23.81
CA HIS A 455 -4.54 -0.34 -24.08
C HIS A 455 -4.81 -0.48 -25.59
N GLU A 456 -4.89 0.66 -26.31
CA GLU A 456 -5.09 0.64 -27.76
C GLU A 456 -3.92 0.04 -28.59
N LYS A 457 -2.74 -0.23 -27.98
CA LYS A 457 -1.55 -0.76 -28.68
C LYS A 457 -1.12 -2.14 -28.18
N GLN A 458 -1.83 -2.74 -27.23
CA GLN A 458 -1.59 -4.13 -26.86
C GLN A 458 -1.97 -5.05 -28.02
N LEU A 459 -1.16 -6.10 -28.21
CA LEU A 459 -1.35 -7.08 -29.27
C LEU A 459 -2.17 -8.26 -28.75
N SER A 460 -2.86 -8.98 -29.65
CA SER A 460 -3.73 -10.12 -29.30
C SER A 460 -2.97 -11.40 -28.86
N ASP A 461 -1.76 -11.22 -28.32
CA ASP A 461 -0.98 -12.21 -27.57
C ASP A 461 -0.60 -11.69 -26.18
N GLY A 462 -1.23 -10.58 -25.73
CA GLY A 462 -0.94 -9.88 -24.49
C GLY A 462 0.28 -8.96 -24.52
N SER A 463 1.10 -9.01 -25.58
CA SER A 463 2.36 -8.26 -25.61
C SER A 463 2.20 -6.81 -26.06
N TRP A 464 3.15 -5.98 -25.65
CA TRP A 464 3.52 -4.81 -26.42
C TRP A 464 4.76 -5.14 -27.26
N GLN A 465 4.61 -4.97 -28.59
CA GLN A 465 5.68 -5.13 -29.58
C GLN A 465 6.36 -6.53 -29.61
N HIS A 466 5.68 -7.59 -29.15
CA HIS A 466 6.23 -8.95 -29.02
C HIS A 466 7.59 -9.00 -28.29
N ASN A 467 7.77 -8.17 -27.26
CA ASN A 467 9.00 -8.12 -26.48
C ASN A 467 8.71 -8.10 -24.97
N ILE A 468 9.41 -8.95 -24.21
CA ILE A 468 9.22 -9.06 -22.75
C ILE A 468 9.66 -7.79 -22.03
N GLY A 469 10.75 -7.14 -22.44
CA GLY A 469 11.20 -5.89 -21.82
C GLY A 469 10.18 -4.76 -21.97
N ILE A 470 9.65 -4.57 -23.19
CA ILE A 470 8.61 -3.56 -23.46
C ILE A 470 7.30 -3.93 -22.73
N THR A 471 6.86 -5.19 -22.81
CA THR A 471 5.64 -5.67 -22.13
C THR A 471 5.73 -5.51 -20.61
N SER A 472 6.89 -5.83 -20.02
CA SER A 472 7.16 -5.63 -18.59
C SER A 472 7.07 -4.16 -18.20
N LEU A 473 7.67 -3.25 -18.98
CA LEU A 473 7.63 -1.81 -18.72
C LEU A 473 6.22 -1.23 -18.86
N ALA A 474 5.43 -1.68 -19.84
CA ALA A 474 4.04 -1.29 -20.02
C ALA A 474 3.19 -1.79 -18.84
N THR A 475 3.21 -3.09 -18.56
CA THR A 475 2.50 -3.71 -17.42
C THR A 475 2.92 -3.07 -16.09
N LEU A 476 4.19 -2.75 -15.89
CA LEU A 476 4.68 -2.06 -14.68
C LEU A 476 4.20 -0.61 -14.57
N ALA A 477 3.88 0.07 -15.68
CA ALA A 477 3.22 1.36 -15.67
C ALA A 477 1.77 1.22 -15.18
N TYR A 478 1.01 0.25 -15.69
CA TYR A 478 -0.31 -0.10 -15.15
C TYR A 478 -0.24 -0.40 -13.64
N LEU A 479 0.69 -1.27 -13.21
CA LEU A 479 0.85 -1.64 -11.79
C LEU A 479 1.26 -0.46 -10.88
N ASN A 480 2.01 0.53 -11.39
CA ASN A 480 2.36 1.74 -10.62
C ASN A 480 1.30 2.85 -10.70
N ALA A 481 0.55 2.91 -11.80
CA ALA A 481 -0.73 3.59 -11.89
C ALA A 481 -1.87 2.79 -11.21
N GLY A 482 -1.55 1.82 -10.34
CA GLY A 482 -2.47 1.09 -9.46
C GLY A 482 -3.63 0.38 -10.15
N TYR A 483 -3.37 -0.17 -11.34
CA TYR A 483 -4.11 -1.31 -11.87
C TYR A 483 -3.53 -2.61 -11.25
N ASP A 484 -4.37 -3.57 -10.87
CA ASP A 484 -3.97 -4.95 -10.56
C ASP A 484 -4.25 -5.91 -11.73
N GLU A 485 -4.01 -7.21 -11.51
CA GLU A 485 -4.13 -8.25 -12.53
C GLU A 485 -5.55 -8.73 -12.86
N THR A 486 -6.59 -8.01 -12.42
CA THR A 486 -7.97 -8.28 -12.84
C THR A 486 -8.41 -7.44 -14.04
N GLU A 487 -7.56 -6.55 -14.57
CA GLU A 487 -7.72 -5.99 -15.92
C GLU A 487 -7.28 -7.04 -16.95
N GLU A 488 -7.96 -7.07 -18.10
CA GLU A 488 -7.56 -7.85 -19.26
C GLU A 488 -6.14 -7.47 -19.70
N ASP A 489 -5.85 -6.17 -19.82
CA ASP A 489 -4.53 -5.66 -20.23
C ASP A 489 -3.36 -6.15 -19.35
N VAL A 490 -3.53 -6.07 -18.03
CA VAL A 490 -2.49 -6.46 -17.06
C VAL A 490 -2.36 -7.98 -17.02
N ARG A 491 -3.49 -8.69 -17.04
CA ARG A 491 -3.52 -10.16 -17.05
C ARG A 491 -2.84 -10.72 -18.30
N GLU A 492 -3.20 -10.24 -19.49
CA GLU A 492 -2.61 -10.71 -20.74
C GLU A 492 -1.12 -10.33 -20.84
N GLY A 493 -0.72 -9.16 -20.34
CA GLY A 493 0.70 -8.77 -20.27
C GLY A 493 1.53 -9.73 -19.41
N ILE A 494 0.99 -10.16 -18.28
CA ILE A 494 1.64 -11.13 -17.37
C ILE A 494 1.63 -12.55 -17.96
N ASP A 495 0.53 -12.97 -18.57
CA ASP A 495 0.44 -14.27 -19.25
C ASP A 495 1.39 -14.35 -20.46
N TYR A 496 1.65 -13.22 -21.15
CA TYR A 496 2.72 -13.12 -22.15
C TYR A 496 4.11 -13.27 -21.52
N ILE A 497 4.42 -12.51 -20.46
CA ILE A 497 5.71 -12.58 -19.74
C ILE A 497 5.99 -14.02 -19.24
N LEU A 498 4.96 -14.70 -18.73
CA LEU A 498 5.03 -16.08 -18.22
C LEU A 498 4.86 -17.16 -19.31
N GLY A 499 4.71 -16.76 -20.58
CA GLY A 499 4.36 -17.62 -21.70
C GLY A 499 5.32 -18.79 -21.97
N HIS A 500 4.81 -19.81 -22.67
CA HIS A 500 5.57 -21.02 -22.97
C HIS A 500 6.81 -20.71 -23.84
N GLY A 501 7.99 -20.84 -23.24
CA GLY A 501 9.28 -20.55 -23.88
C GLY A 501 9.90 -19.22 -23.45
N HIS A 502 9.20 -18.44 -22.63
CA HIS A 502 9.70 -17.20 -22.02
C HIS A 502 10.29 -17.44 -20.63
N VAL A 503 9.67 -18.30 -19.81
CA VAL A 503 10.24 -18.77 -18.53
C VAL A 503 11.11 -20.01 -18.78
N HIS A 504 12.36 -19.97 -18.32
CA HIS A 504 13.37 -21.01 -18.56
C HIS A 504 13.69 -21.81 -17.29
N SER A 505 14.22 -23.02 -17.46
CA SER A 505 14.50 -23.94 -16.34
C SER A 505 15.62 -23.49 -15.40
N ASP A 506 16.35 -22.42 -15.74
CA ASP A 506 17.38 -21.80 -14.91
C ASP A 506 16.86 -20.59 -14.10
N GLY A 507 15.56 -20.31 -14.14
CA GLY A 507 14.93 -19.20 -13.44
C GLY A 507 14.75 -17.93 -14.27
N THR A 508 15.38 -17.83 -15.45
CA THR A 508 15.27 -16.60 -16.25
C THR A 508 13.97 -16.46 -17.02
N ILE A 509 13.62 -15.21 -17.31
CA ILE A 509 12.43 -14.82 -18.05
C ILE A 509 12.87 -13.92 -19.21
N TYR A 510 12.88 -14.43 -20.44
CA TYR A 510 13.32 -13.68 -21.62
C TYR A 510 12.72 -14.22 -22.93
N GLY A 511 12.50 -13.29 -23.86
CA GLY A 511 12.11 -13.56 -25.25
C GLY A 511 13.32 -13.54 -26.18
N ASP A 512 14.19 -12.52 -26.08
CA ASP A 512 15.53 -12.60 -26.70
C ASP A 512 16.61 -12.90 -25.66
N SER A 513 17.24 -14.04 -25.88
CA SER A 513 18.48 -14.50 -25.26
C SER A 513 19.68 -13.53 -25.32
N ASN A 514 19.65 -12.50 -26.16
CA ASN A 514 20.62 -11.39 -26.15
C ASN A 514 20.29 -10.28 -25.14
N SER A 515 19.10 -10.31 -24.56
CA SER A 515 18.57 -9.37 -23.55
C SER A 515 18.36 -10.05 -22.19
N LYS A 516 18.94 -11.25 -21.97
CA LYS A 516 18.58 -12.20 -20.90
C LYS A 516 18.45 -11.56 -19.51
N THR A 517 19.48 -10.83 -19.09
CA THR A 517 19.53 -10.15 -17.78
C THR A 517 18.55 -8.99 -17.69
N TYR A 518 18.41 -8.21 -18.77
CA TYR A 518 17.52 -7.05 -18.86
C TYR A 518 16.05 -7.46 -18.78
N GLU A 519 15.64 -8.43 -19.61
CA GLU A 519 14.26 -8.94 -19.63
C GLU A 519 13.93 -9.71 -18.34
N THR A 520 14.87 -10.50 -17.79
CA THR A 520 14.65 -11.17 -16.49
C THR A 520 14.46 -10.17 -15.37
N SER A 521 15.27 -9.09 -15.33
CA SER A 521 15.15 -8.04 -14.31
C SER A 521 13.81 -7.32 -14.39
N LEU A 522 13.41 -6.87 -15.58
CA LEU A 522 12.14 -6.15 -15.78
C LEU A 522 10.92 -7.04 -15.51
N ALA A 523 10.94 -8.30 -15.98
CA ALA A 523 9.88 -9.27 -15.69
C ALA A 523 9.78 -9.54 -14.18
N THR A 524 10.91 -9.66 -13.47
CA THR A 524 10.93 -9.86 -12.01
C THR A 524 10.30 -8.69 -11.28
N ILE A 525 10.70 -7.44 -11.59
CA ILE A 525 10.13 -6.22 -10.99
C ILE A 525 8.62 -6.13 -11.27
N THR A 526 8.19 -6.51 -12.48
CA THR A 526 6.78 -6.49 -12.89
C THR A 526 5.96 -7.52 -12.10
N LEU A 527 6.44 -8.76 -12.01
CA LEU A 527 5.78 -9.82 -11.24
C LEU A 527 5.68 -9.48 -9.75
N ILE A 528 6.71 -8.87 -9.15
CA ILE A 528 6.67 -8.39 -7.76
C ILE A 528 5.62 -7.28 -7.59
N ALA A 529 5.53 -6.34 -8.54
CA ALA A 529 4.56 -5.25 -8.48
C ALA A 529 3.09 -5.68 -8.61
N THR A 530 2.81 -6.94 -8.99
CA THR A 530 1.44 -7.52 -8.92
C THR A 530 0.98 -7.78 -7.50
N HIS A 531 1.91 -7.96 -6.55
CA HIS A 531 1.66 -8.51 -5.22
C HIS A 531 0.96 -9.89 -5.21
N ASN A 532 0.93 -10.60 -6.34
CA ASN A 532 0.44 -11.99 -6.44
C ASN A 532 1.56 -12.96 -6.06
N GLU A 533 1.44 -13.51 -4.86
CA GLU A 533 2.42 -14.40 -4.25
C GLU A 533 2.76 -15.63 -5.11
N SER A 534 1.85 -16.14 -5.94
CA SER A 534 2.07 -17.36 -6.75
C SER A 534 3.23 -17.28 -7.75
N TYR A 535 3.80 -16.09 -7.95
CA TYR A 535 4.99 -15.84 -8.74
C TYR A 535 6.30 -15.94 -7.94
N ASN A 536 6.26 -16.06 -6.61
CA ASN A 536 7.41 -16.17 -5.70
C ASN A 536 8.40 -17.25 -6.13
N GLU A 537 7.95 -18.45 -6.48
CA GLU A 537 8.85 -19.53 -6.95
C GLU A 537 9.65 -19.14 -8.21
N LYS A 538 9.12 -18.21 -9.02
CA LYS A 538 9.76 -17.68 -10.24
C LYS A 538 10.63 -16.47 -9.91
N ILE A 539 10.14 -15.56 -9.06
CA ILE A 539 10.85 -14.38 -8.55
C ILE A 539 12.13 -14.81 -7.82
N VAL A 540 12.04 -15.78 -6.91
CA VAL A 540 13.19 -16.36 -6.19
C VAL A 540 14.20 -16.97 -7.16
N LYS A 541 13.75 -17.79 -8.14
CA LYS A 541 14.67 -18.38 -9.13
C LYS A 541 15.30 -17.33 -10.05
N ALA A 542 14.56 -16.28 -10.41
CA ALA A 542 15.09 -15.17 -11.20
C ALA A 542 16.10 -14.34 -10.40
N ARG A 543 15.83 -14.06 -9.12
CA ARG A 543 16.75 -13.42 -8.16
C ARG A 543 18.02 -14.24 -7.98
N ASP A 544 17.89 -15.52 -7.64
CA ASP A 544 19.04 -16.41 -7.40
C ASP A 544 19.89 -16.58 -8.67
N TRP A 545 19.26 -16.59 -9.86
CA TRP A 545 19.97 -16.52 -11.13
C TRP A 545 20.66 -15.17 -11.34
N LEU A 546 20.01 -14.05 -11.01
CA LEU A 546 20.59 -12.72 -11.10
C LEU A 546 21.83 -12.63 -10.21
N VAL A 547 21.77 -13.08 -8.95
CA VAL A 547 22.92 -13.18 -8.03
C VAL A 547 24.08 -13.91 -8.73
N ALA A 548 23.85 -15.14 -9.22
CA ALA A 548 24.87 -15.93 -9.90
C ALA A 548 25.33 -15.35 -11.26
N SER A 549 24.60 -14.37 -11.82
CA SER A 549 24.95 -13.68 -13.06
C SER A 549 25.85 -12.45 -12.88
N GLN A 550 26.05 -11.98 -11.64
CA GLN A 550 27.02 -10.91 -11.34
C GLN A 550 28.42 -11.37 -11.74
N TRP A 551 29.23 -10.48 -12.31
CA TRP A 551 30.62 -10.78 -12.64
C TRP A 551 31.50 -10.74 -11.39
N ASP A 552 31.92 -11.91 -10.89
CA ASP A 552 32.75 -12.09 -9.70
C ASP A 552 33.55 -13.42 -9.76
N GLU A 553 33.95 -13.95 -8.60
CA GLU A 553 34.70 -15.21 -8.48
C GLU A 553 33.90 -16.48 -8.85
N GLU A 554 32.56 -16.44 -8.83
CA GLU A 554 31.69 -17.61 -9.02
C GLU A 554 30.71 -17.49 -10.21
N CYS A 555 30.68 -16.30 -10.84
CA CYS A 555 29.87 -15.95 -12.01
C CYS A 555 29.62 -17.06 -13.05
N LEU A 556 28.35 -17.26 -13.40
CA LEU A 556 27.87 -18.13 -14.49
C LEU A 556 28.58 -17.89 -15.84
N TRP A 557 29.14 -16.70 -16.05
CA TRP A 557 29.79 -16.28 -17.29
C TRP A 557 31.31 -16.40 -17.28
N GLY A 558 31.92 -16.77 -16.15
CA GLY A 558 33.35 -16.99 -16.02
C GLY A 558 33.98 -16.16 -14.90
N ILE A 559 34.95 -16.77 -14.24
CA ILE A 559 35.61 -16.27 -13.03
C ILE A 559 36.42 -15.00 -13.33
N VAL A 560 36.19 -13.96 -12.53
CA VAL A 560 36.99 -12.73 -12.49
C VAL A 560 37.41 -12.40 -11.05
N ASP A 561 38.59 -11.79 -10.89
CA ASP A 561 39.11 -11.30 -9.62
C ASP A 561 38.73 -9.83 -9.38
N GLU A 562 38.88 -9.35 -8.13
CA GLU A 562 38.53 -7.97 -7.75
C GLU A 562 39.25 -6.93 -8.63
N ASP A 563 40.50 -7.17 -9.05
CA ASP A 563 41.29 -6.28 -9.92
C ASP A 563 40.68 -6.11 -11.34
N ASN A 564 39.81 -7.02 -11.79
CA ASN A 564 39.20 -6.98 -13.12
C ASN A 564 38.06 -5.96 -13.17
N TRP A 565 38.06 -5.06 -14.17
CA TRP A 565 37.02 -4.03 -14.30
C TRP A 565 35.58 -4.56 -14.49
N TYR A 566 35.42 -5.84 -14.83
CA TYR A 566 34.11 -6.51 -14.86
C TYR A 566 33.50 -6.67 -13.44
N TYR A 567 34.35 -6.75 -12.40
CA TYR A 567 33.96 -7.19 -11.06
C TYR A 567 32.81 -6.36 -10.46
N GLY A 568 31.78 -7.04 -10.00
CA GLY A 568 30.56 -6.50 -9.42
C GLY A 568 29.46 -6.09 -10.40
N GLY A 569 29.76 -6.04 -11.71
CA GLY A 569 28.81 -5.58 -12.71
C GLY A 569 27.90 -6.68 -13.25
N PHE A 570 26.78 -6.27 -13.86
CA PHE A 570 25.89 -7.14 -14.63
C PHE A 570 25.88 -6.70 -16.09
N GLY A 571 25.78 -7.65 -17.01
CA GLY A 571 25.65 -7.40 -18.44
C GLY A 571 24.53 -8.23 -19.05
N TYR A 572 24.32 -8.11 -20.36
CA TYR A 572 23.29 -8.84 -21.12
C TYR A 572 23.31 -10.39 -21.01
N GLY A 573 24.35 -10.97 -20.40
CA GLY A 573 24.56 -12.40 -20.21
C GLY A 573 25.50 -13.02 -21.26
N ARG A 574 25.56 -14.36 -21.35
CA ARG A 574 26.30 -15.10 -22.40
C ARG A 574 27.77 -14.72 -22.56
N HIS A 575 28.51 -14.52 -21.46
CA HIS A 575 29.92 -14.06 -21.49
C HIS A 575 30.10 -12.64 -22.06
N ILE A 576 29.03 -11.85 -22.18
CA ILE A 576 29.12 -10.43 -22.52
C ILE A 576 29.49 -9.64 -21.26
N ARG A 577 30.44 -8.73 -21.43
CA ARG A 577 30.90 -7.76 -20.44
C ARG A 577 29.75 -7.02 -19.72
N PRO A 578 29.92 -6.63 -18.44
CA PRO A 578 28.93 -5.86 -17.73
C PRO A 578 28.82 -4.43 -18.25
N ASP A 579 27.68 -3.81 -17.98
CA ASP A 579 27.40 -2.40 -18.22
C ASP A 579 26.42 -1.84 -17.18
N LEU A 580 26.46 -0.52 -17.00
CA LEU A 580 25.68 0.17 -15.98
C LEU A 580 24.17 0.14 -16.28
N SER A 581 23.78 -0.13 -17.52
CA SER A 581 22.38 -0.17 -17.98
C SER A 581 21.68 -1.49 -17.63
N ASN A 582 22.40 -2.62 -17.67
CA ASN A 582 21.95 -3.89 -17.12
C ASN A 582 22.09 -3.89 -15.59
N THR A 583 23.21 -3.37 -15.05
CA THR A 583 23.48 -3.31 -13.61
C THR A 583 22.37 -2.60 -12.84
N GLN A 584 21.88 -1.45 -13.33
CA GLN A 584 20.81 -0.73 -12.62
C GLN A 584 19.51 -1.53 -12.45
N PHE A 585 19.07 -2.24 -13.49
CA PHE A 585 17.84 -3.03 -13.41
C PHE A 585 18.04 -4.34 -12.66
N ALA A 586 19.22 -4.98 -12.76
CA ALA A 586 19.55 -6.14 -11.93
C ALA A 586 19.53 -5.77 -10.44
N LEU A 587 20.15 -4.65 -10.04
CA LEU A 587 20.10 -4.16 -8.66
C LEU A 587 18.67 -3.83 -8.20
N MET A 588 17.83 -3.26 -9.06
CA MET A 588 16.43 -2.99 -8.72
C MET A 588 15.58 -4.26 -8.62
N ALA A 589 15.83 -5.27 -9.46
CA ALA A 589 15.14 -6.55 -9.37
C ALA A 589 15.56 -7.35 -8.14
N LEU A 590 16.82 -7.28 -7.74
CA LEU A 590 17.34 -7.90 -6.51
C LEU A 590 16.84 -7.17 -5.25
N ASP A 591 16.72 -5.84 -5.29
CA ASP A 591 16.14 -5.01 -4.23
C ASP A 591 14.66 -5.33 -4.01
N ALA A 592 13.88 -5.35 -5.09
CA ALA A 592 12.46 -5.68 -5.03
C ALA A 592 12.18 -7.15 -4.68
N ALA A 593 13.13 -8.07 -4.93
CA ALA A 593 13.03 -9.50 -4.57
C ALA A 593 13.63 -9.81 -3.18
N ASP A 594 13.72 -8.79 -2.31
CA ASP A 594 14.21 -8.85 -0.93
C ASP A 594 15.56 -9.58 -0.77
N LEU A 595 16.53 -9.30 -1.66
CA LEU A 595 17.92 -9.72 -1.43
C LEU A 595 18.49 -8.96 -0.20
N PRO A 596 18.93 -9.66 0.87
CA PRO A 596 19.37 -9.01 2.11
C PRO A 596 20.47 -7.96 1.89
N LYS A 597 20.38 -6.84 2.61
CA LYS A 597 21.26 -5.66 2.41
C LYS A 597 22.69 -5.82 2.94
N ASP A 598 22.97 -6.91 3.65
CA ASP A 598 24.31 -7.34 4.04
C ASP A 598 24.97 -8.28 3.01
N ASP A 599 24.25 -8.74 1.98
CA ASP A 599 24.81 -9.58 0.93
C ASP A 599 26.00 -8.88 0.24
N LEU A 600 27.10 -9.63 0.07
CA LEU A 600 28.33 -9.13 -0.54
C LEU A 600 28.10 -8.62 -1.97
N LEU A 601 27.07 -9.09 -2.68
CA LEU A 601 26.65 -8.61 -3.99
C LEU A 601 26.53 -7.08 -4.05
N TRP A 602 25.98 -6.44 -3.01
CA TRP A 602 25.84 -4.98 -2.95
C TRP A 602 27.21 -4.29 -2.85
N ILE A 603 28.15 -4.87 -2.10
CA ILE A 603 29.51 -4.36 -1.96
C ILE A 603 30.29 -4.56 -3.26
N LYS A 604 30.18 -5.74 -3.91
CA LYS A 604 30.74 -5.99 -5.24
C LYS A 604 30.18 -5.00 -6.25
N ALA A 605 28.87 -4.79 -6.27
CA ALA A 605 28.22 -3.82 -7.17
C ALA A 605 28.71 -2.38 -6.96
N GLN A 606 28.99 -1.96 -5.71
CA GLN A 606 29.64 -0.66 -5.45
C GLN A 606 31.01 -0.54 -6.12
N ILE A 607 31.79 -1.61 -6.28
CA ILE A 607 33.06 -1.58 -7.01
C ILE A 607 32.80 -1.27 -8.49
N PHE A 608 31.83 -1.93 -9.14
CA PHE A 608 31.48 -1.61 -10.53
C PHE A 608 30.92 -0.20 -10.72
N LEU A 609 30.10 0.28 -9.77
CA LEU A 609 29.60 1.66 -9.73
C LEU A 609 30.76 2.66 -9.60
N ASN A 610 31.70 2.43 -8.67
CA ASN A 610 32.91 3.25 -8.54
C ASN A 610 33.69 3.29 -9.86
N ARG A 611 33.86 2.14 -10.51
CA ARG A 611 34.62 1.97 -11.77
C ARG A 611 33.95 2.59 -13.00
N THR A 612 32.65 2.90 -12.93
CA THR A 612 31.89 3.63 -13.95
C THR A 612 31.73 5.13 -13.63
N GLN A 613 32.13 5.60 -12.44
CA GLN A 613 32.09 7.03 -12.08
C GLN A 613 33.39 7.78 -12.49
N ALA A 614 33.24 8.97 -13.07
CA ALA A 614 34.37 9.85 -13.42
C ALA A 614 34.91 10.59 -12.19
N ARG A 615 35.59 9.83 -11.31
CA ARG A 615 36.02 10.26 -9.96
C ARG A 615 37.33 9.59 -9.50
N ASP A 616 38.46 10.24 -9.79
CA ASP A 616 39.85 9.90 -9.44
C ASP A 616 40.02 9.49 -7.95
N LYS A 617 39.24 10.11 -7.05
CA LYS A 617 39.30 9.83 -5.60
C LYS A 617 38.77 8.46 -5.16
N SER A 618 38.09 7.71 -6.03
CA SER A 618 37.47 6.42 -5.68
C SER A 618 37.39 5.40 -6.82
N ASN A 619 37.72 5.78 -8.06
CA ASN A 619 37.79 4.88 -9.20
C ASN A 619 39.26 4.48 -9.42
N ASP A 620 39.55 3.18 -9.34
CA ASP A 620 40.89 2.61 -9.49
C ASP A 620 41.35 2.44 -10.95
N GLN A 621 40.45 2.66 -11.91
CA GLN A 621 40.73 2.47 -13.33
C GLN A 621 41.50 3.65 -13.90
N MET A 622 42.54 3.36 -14.70
CA MET A 622 43.41 4.37 -15.33
C MET A 622 42.67 5.44 -16.14
N TRP A 623 41.44 5.17 -16.59
CA TRP A 623 40.61 6.14 -17.32
C TRP A 623 40.12 7.28 -16.41
N ALA A 624 39.94 7.06 -15.10
CA ALA A 624 39.44 8.06 -14.16
C ALA A 624 40.52 9.02 -13.65
N ASN A 625 41.80 8.68 -13.78
CA ASN A 625 42.93 9.49 -13.33
C ASN A 625 42.82 10.95 -13.83
N GLY A 626 42.80 11.91 -12.90
CA GLY A 626 42.63 13.34 -13.18
C GLY A 626 41.20 13.81 -13.49
N ARG A 627 40.16 12.97 -13.28
CA ARG A 627 38.74 13.32 -13.48
C ARG A 627 37.98 13.37 -12.17
N ASP A 628 37.40 14.52 -11.87
CA ASP A 628 36.52 14.75 -10.72
C ASP A 628 35.22 15.43 -11.18
N THR A 629 34.56 14.88 -12.20
CA THR A 629 33.26 15.41 -12.64
C THR A 629 32.08 14.79 -11.90
N GLY A 630 32.23 13.56 -11.39
CA GLY A 630 31.24 12.85 -10.58
C GLY A 630 30.11 12.15 -11.37
N GLY A 631 30.00 12.39 -12.68
CA GLY A 631 29.04 11.69 -13.53
C GLY A 631 29.51 10.29 -13.94
N PHE A 632 28.57 9.47 -14.42
CA PHE A 632 28.83 8.06 -14.73
C PHE A 632 28.74 7.76 -16.24
N ILE A 633 29.43 6.69 -16.66
CA ILE A 633 29.50 6.20 -18.03
C ILE A 633 29.04 4.75 -18.15
N TYR A 634 28.76 4.30 -19.38
CA TYR A 634 28.12 3.01 -19.65
C TYR A 634 28.97 1.79 -19.20
N VAL A 635 30.29 1.85 -19.40
CA VAL A 635 31.27 0.90 -18.85
C VAL A 635 32.58 1.64 -18.49
N PRO A 636 33.46 1.04 -17.68
CA PRO A 636 34.83 1.53 -17.53
C PRO A 636 35.51 1.73 -18.89
N ASP A 637 36.14 2.89 -19.09
CA ASP A 637 36.77 3.36 -20.34
C ASP A 637 35.88 3.31 -21.61
N GLY A 638 34.55 3.27 -21.46
CA GLY A 638 33.62 3.17 -22.60
C GLY A 638 32.30 3.91 -22.40
N SER A 639 32.21 5.11 -22.97
CA SER A 639 30.98 5.90 -23.04
C SER A 639 30.25 5.67 -24.36
N THR A 640 28.93 5.45 -24.33
CA THR A 640 28.09 5.42 -25.55
C THR A 640 27.58 6.82 -25.94
N ALA A 641 27.87 7.85 -25.14
CA ALA A 641 27.69 9.24 -25.55
C ALA A 641 28.67 9.58 -26.68
N GLY A 642 28.13 9.84 -27.87
CA GLY A 642 28.92 10.11 -29.07
C GLY A 642 29.87 11.30 -28.89
N GLY A 643 30.98 11.27 -29.63
CA GLY A 643 32.13 12.15 -29.36
C GLY A 643 33.04 11.63 -28.23
N GLY A 644 32.64 10.59 -27.49
CA GLY A 644 33.52 9.87 -26.56
C GLY A 644 33.75 10.61 -25.24
N SER A 645 32.77 11.38 -24.76
CA SER A 645 32.88 12.02 -23.44
C SER A 645 32.80 10.96 -22.34
N ILE A 646 33.94 10.70 -21.70
CA ILE A 646 34.06 9.82 -20.53
C ILE A 646 33.87 10.57 -19.20
N ASP A 647 33.45 11.83 -19.24
CA ASP A 647 33.26 12.68 -18.05
C ASP A 647 31.84 12.57 -17.44
N GLY A 648 31.14 11.49 -17.78
CA GLY A 648 29.73 11.20 -17.45
C GLY A 648 28.71 11.80 -18.42
N TYR A 649 27.54 11.16 -18.55
CA TYR A 649 26.36 11.64 -19.29
C TYR A 649 25.04 11.28 -18.56
N GLY A 650 23.91 11.84 -19.02
CA GLY A 650 22.67 11.94 -18.25
C GLY A 650 22.09 10.62 -17.74
N SER A 651 21.63 9.76 -18.66
CA SER A 651 20.98 8.49 -18.29
C SER A 651 21.89 7.57 -17.46
N MET A 652 23.20 7.55 -17.72
CA MET A 652 24.12 6.77 -16.89
C MET A 652 24.42 7.43 -15.54
N THR A 653 24.34 8.75 -15.40
CA THR A 653 24.49 9.40 -14.09
C THR A 653 23.26 9.17 -13.20
N GLY A 654 22.05 9.10 -13.78
CA GLY A 654 20.87 8.54 -13.10
C GLY A 654 21.14 7.08 -12.67
N ALA A 655 21.65 6.27 -13.59
CA ALA A 655 21.98 4.87 -13.37
C ALA A 655 22.99 4.63 -12.24
N GLY A 656 23.97 5.53 -12.10
CA GLY A 656 24.91 5.55 -10.98
C GLY A 656 24.25 5.94 -9.67
N ILE A 657 23.43 7.00 -9.65
CA ILE A 657 22.82 7.54 -8.41
C ILE A 657 21.86 6.54 -7.78
N TRP A 658 20.87 6.00 -8.51
CA TRP A 658 19.97 4.99 -7.90
C TRP A 658 20.69 3.66 -7.64
N GLY A 659 21.72 3.30 -8.41
CA GLY A 659 22.58 2.15 -8.11
C GLY A 659 23.30 2.29 -6.77
N LEU A 660 23.86 3.48 -6.49
CA LEU A 660 24.43 3.83 -5.18
C LEU A 660 23.37 3.73 -4.07
N SER A 661 22.16 4.29 -4.27
CA SER A 661 21.05 4.18 -3.29
C SER A 661 20.68 2.73 -2.97
N LEU A 662 20.48 1.90 -4.01
CA LEU A 662 20.11 0.49 -3.89
C LEU A 662 21.20 -0.33 -3.18
N CYS A 663 22.47 0.03 -3.37
CA CYS A 663 23.61 -0.58 -2.67
C CYS A 663 23.87 0.02 -1.27
N GLY A 664 22.93 0.77 -0.69
CA GLY A 664 23.01 1.32 0.66
C GLY A 664 23.97 2.50 0.85
N VAL A 665 24.42 3.14 -0.24
CA VAL A 665 25.35 4.27 -0.16
C VAL A 665 24.61 5.53 0.27
N ASN A 666 24.99 6.06 1.42
CA ASN A 666 24.38 7.25 2.01
C ASN A 666 24.55 8.49 1.11
N VAL A 667 23.55 9.39 1.11
CA VAL A 667 23.56 10.63 0.32
C VAL A 667 24.73 11.58 0.62
N GLY A 668 25.35 11.46 1.81
CA GLY A 668 26.56 12.18 2.21
C GLY A 668 27.88 11.50 1.83
N ASP A 669 27.86 10.35 1.15
CA ASP A 669 29.07 9.76 0.57
C ASP A 669 29.58 10.67 -0.56
N GLY A 670 30.89 10.93 -0.59
CA GLY A 670 31.49 11.80 -1.60
C GLY A 670 31.27 11.34 -3.06
N ARG A 671 30.98 10.06 -3.31
CA ARG A 671 30.55 9.54 -4.62
C ARG A 671 29.16 10.05 -4.96
N PHE A 672 28.23 9.96 -4.02
CA PHE A 672 26.85 10.42 -4.16
C PHE A 672 26.79 11.95 -4.30
N GLU A 673 27.47 12.66 -3.40
CA GLU A 673 27.58 14.12 -3.47
C GLU A 673 28.15 14.59 -4.81
N ASP A 674 29.24 14.00 -5.29
CA ASP A 674 29.88 14.43 -6.54
C ASP A 674 29.02 14.09 -7.77
N ALA A 675 28.19 13.04 -7.71
CA ALA A 675 27.15 12.75 -8.71
C ALA A 675 26.01 13.78 -8.70
N MET A 676 25.50 14.16 -7.52
CA MET A 676 24.48 15.21 -7.41
C MET A 676 25.02 16.58 -7.88
N LYS A 677 26.29 16.90 -7.57
CA LYS A 677 27.03 18.05 -8.13
C LYS A 677 27.27 17.93 -9.64
N TRP A 678 27.18 16.75 -10.24
CA TRP A 678 27.16 16.59 -11.70
C TRP A 678 25.77 16.91 -12.23
N VAL A 679 24.70 16.40 -11.61
CA VAL A 679 23.31 16.63 -12.03
C VAL A 679 22.99 18.13 -12.02
N GLY A 680 23.28 18.86 -10.94
CA GLY A 680 23.08 20.33 -10.89
C GLY A 680 23.80 21.10 -12.00
N LYS A 681 25.00 20.66 -12.41
CA LYS A 681 25.78 21.27 -13.52
C LYS A 681 25.32 20.87 -14.92
N ASN A 682 24.52 19.81 -15.05
CA ASN A 682 24.04 19.26 -16.31
C ASN A 682 22.50 19.16 -16.32
N TYR A 683 21.83 19.99 -15.53
CA TYR A 683 20.40 19.94 -15.29
C TYR A 683 19.61 20.39 -16.54
N TYR A 684 19.09 19.42 -17.28
CA TYR A 684 18.32 19.61 -18.51
C TYR A 684 17.25 18.52 -18.63
N TRP A 685 16.06 18.87 -19.12
CA TRP A 685 15.00 17.91 -19.47
C TRP A 685 14.67 17.91 -20.97
N ASP A 686 15.12 18.91 -21.75
CA ASP A 686 14.91 18.99 -23.20
C ASP A 686 15.73 17.97 -24.02
N ARG A 687 16.67 17.26 -23.37
CA ARG A 687 17.59 16.27 -23.96
C ARG A 687 18.26 15.44 -22.85
N ASN A 688 18.79 14.26 -23.20
CA ASN A 688 19.76 13.54 -22.34
C ASN A 688 21.11 14.31 -22.32
N PRO A 689 21.55 14.85 -21.17
CA PRO A 689 22.76 15.67 -21.10
C PRO A 689 24.01 14.98 -21.64
N ARG A 690 24.71 15.67 -22.54
CA ARG A 690 25.97 15.29 -23.23
C ARG A 690 25.87 14.15 -24.25
N MET A 691 24.68 13.64 -24.56
CA MET A 691 24.49 12.82 -25.76
C MET A 691 24.74 13.66 -27.03
N SER A 692 25.38 13.08 -28.05
CA SER A 692 25.88 13.81 -29.23
C SER A 692 24.81 14.26 -30.23
N SER A 693 23.60 13.72 -30.12
CA SER A 693 22.49 13.99 -31.02
C SER A 693 21.24 14.26 -30.16
N PRO A 694 20.47 15.33 -30.46
CA PRO A 694 19.17 15.57 -29.82
C PRO A 694 18.27 14.33 -29.92
N GLY A 695 17.50 14.05 -28.87
CA GLY A 695 16.67 12.84 -28.79
C GLY A 695 17.40 11.54 -28.45
N SER A 696 18.74 11.43 -28.50
CA SER A 696 19.38 10.12 -28.24
C SER A 696 19.29 9.71 -26.77
N GLY A 697 18.47 8.70 -26.46
CA GLY A 697 18.34 8.14 -25.11
C GLY A 697 17.64 9.09 -24.13
N GLN A 698 16.64 9.83 -24.60
CA GLN A 698 15.98 10.92 -23.90
C GLN A 698 14.88 10.43 -22.95
N PHE A 699 14.02 9.51 -23.38
CA PHE A 699 12.99 8.92 -22.53
C PHE A 699 13.59 7.97 -21.50
N TYR A 700 14.63 7.22 -21.86
CA TYR A 700 15.41 6.40 -20.93
C TYR A 700 16.16 7.24 -19.88
N TYR A 701 16.57 8.46 -20.24
CA TYR A 701 17.11 9.42 -19.29
C TYR A 701 16.04 9.92 -18.31
N TYR A 702 14.80 10.16 -18.76
CA TYR A 702 13.70 10.50 -17.85
C TYR A 702 13.47 9.39 -16.83
N LEU A 703 13.38 8.12 -17.25
CA LEU A 703 13.19 7.00 -16.32
C LEU A 703 14.33 6.90 -15.30
N SER A 704 15.57 6.83 -15.77
CA SER A 704 16.73 6.62 -14.90
C SER A 704 16.99 7.82 -13.97
N MET A 705 16.79 9.05 -14.44
CA MET A 705 17.00 10.25 -13.60
C MET A 705 15.82 10.53 -12.66
N SER A 706 14.56 10.32 -13.08
CA SER A 706 13.39 10.56 -12.21
C SER A 706 13.39 9.64 -10.98
N LYS A 707 13.70 8.35 -11.15
CA LYS A 707 13.79 7.38 -10.05
C LYS A 707 15.02 7.66 -9.18
N ALA A 708 16.16 8.05 -9.77
CA ALA A 708 17.34 8.52 -9.02
C ALA A 708 17.04 9.74 -8.16
N LEU A 709 16.35 10.76 -8.68
CA LEU A 709 15.98 11.95 -7.91
C LEU A 709 14.89 11.67 -6.87
N THR A 710 13.97 10.74 -7.15
CA THR A 710 13.01 10.23 -6.17
C THR A 710 13.71 9.62 -4.97
N MET A 711 14.74 8.78 -5.19
CA MET A 711 15.54 8.19 -4.10
C MET A 711 16.49 9.20 -3.42
N ALA A 712 17.04 10.16 -4.17
CA ALA A 712 18.07 11.08 -3.67
C ALA A 712 17.51 12.26 -2.86
N VAL A 713 16.37 12.82 -3.27
CA VAL A 713 15.79 14.05 -2.68
C VAL A 713 14.27 14.02 -2.52
N GLY A 714 13.59 12.98 -3.03
CA GLY A 714 12.14 12.86 -3.02
C GLY A 714 11.42 13.83 -3.98
N VAL A 715 10.14 13.56 -4.25
CA VAL A 715 9.27 14.32 -5.18
C VAL A 715 9.19 15.82 -4.83
N GLY A 716 9.13 16.13 -3.53
CA GLY A 716 9.12 17.52 -3.02
C GLY A 716 10.50 18.20 -2.98
N GLY A 717 11.57 17.47 -3.32
CA GLY A 717 12.96 17.90 -3.23
C GLY A 717 13.38 18.91 -4.30
N LYS A 718 14.63 19.36 -4.19
CA LYS A 718 15.25 20.34 -5.10
C LYS A 718 16.58 19.88 -5.66
N ILE A 719 16.92 20.41 -6.83
CA ILE A 719 18.26 20.35 -7.42
C ILE A 719 18.71 21.79 -7.70
N GLU A 720 19.72 22.26 -6.98
CA GLU A 720 20.02 23.69 -6.85
C GLU A 720 18.73 24.46 -6.46
N ASP A 721 18.30 25.45 -7.26
CA ASP A 721 17.03 26.18 -7.05
C ASP A 721 15.79 25.50 -7.65
N HIS A 722 15.95 24.46 -8.48
CA HIS A 722 14.87 23.84 -9.27
C HIS A 722 14.01 22.84 -8.49
N TYR A 723 12.71 22.77 -8.81
CA TYR A 723 11.80 21.72 -8.34
C TYR A 723 11.77 20.60 -9.37
N TRP A 724 12.55 19.54 -9.17
CA TRP A 724 12.90 18.62 -10.26
C TRP A 724 11.71 17.87 -10.87
N TYR A 725 10.74 17.48 -10.04
CA TYR A 725 9.55 16.76 -10.50
C TYR A 725 8.59 17.67 -11.28
N ASP A 726 8.55 18.96 -10.94
CA ASP A 726 7.74 19.96 -11.65
C ASP A 726 8.31 20.26 -13.03
N ASP A 727 9.62 20.55 -13.10
CA ASP A 727 10.31 20.76 -14.37
C ASP A 727 10.24 19.52 -15.29
N LEU A 728 10.31 18.31 -14.72
CA LEU A 728 10.15 17.05 -15.45
C LEU A 728 8.71 16.84 -15.93
N ALA A 729 7.72 17.03 -15.05
CA ALA A 729 6.31 16.88 -15.38
C ALA A 729 5.91 17.85 -16.49
N LEU A 730 6.19 19.14 -16.34
CA LEU A 730 5.92 20.17 -17.36
C LEU A 730 6.62 19.87 -18.70
N ASN A 731 7.84 19.33 -18.66
CA ASN A 731 8.52 18.87 -19.87
C ASN A 731 7.79 17.67 -20.51
N LEU A 732 7.41 16.64 -19.73
CA LEU A 732 6.73 15.46 -20.24
C LEU A 732 5.31 15.74 -20.74
N THR A 733 4.50 16.53 -20.04
CA THR A 733 3.17 16.92 -20.52
C THR A 733 3.26 17.73 -21.82
N SER A 734 4.30 18.56 -21.98
CA SER A 734 4.57 19.27 -23.25
C SER A 734 5.05 18.39 -24.42
N LEU A 735 5.43 17.14 -24.14
CA LEU A 735 5.89 16.15 -25.12
C LEU A 735 4.88 15.04 -25.41
N GLN A 736 3.72 15.03 -24.74
CA GLN A 736 2.65 14.06 -24.97
C GLN A 736 1.85 14.46 -26.21
N GLU A 737 1.59 13.53 -27.13
CA GLU A 737 0.77 13.81 -28.31
C GLU A 737 -0.68 14.12 -27.88
N PRO A 738 -1.29 15.23 -28.34
CA PRO A 738 -2.55 15.74 -27.79
C PRO A 738 -3.79 14.96 -28.25
N GLU A 739 -3.67 14.15 -29.30
CA GLU A 739 -4.74 13.25 -29.76
C GLU A 739 -4.52 11.83 -29.21
N GLU A 740 -3.38 11.19 -29.51
CA GLU A 740 -3.13 9.78 -29.13
C GLU A 740 -2.76 9.55 -27.65
N GLY A 741 -2.28 10.55 -26.90
CA GLY A 741 -1.84 10.36 -25.51
C GLY A 741 -0.48 9.66 -25.34
N CYS A 742 0.17 9.26 -26.44
CA CYS A 742 1.49 8.65 -26.44
C CYS A 742 2.62 9.66 -26.25
N TRP A 743 3.82 9.12 -26.00
CA TRP A 743 5.09 9.79 -26.23
C TRP A 743 5.85 9.08 -27.34
N ILE A 744 6.54 9.84 -28.20
CA ILE A 744 7.30 9.31 -29.34
C ILE A 744 8.63 10.06 -29.50
N ASN A 745 9.71 9.32 -29.74
CA ASN A 745 10.99 9.92 -30.11
C ASN A 745 11.22 9.85 -31.63
N SER A 746 11.55 10.98 -32.24
CA SER A 746 12.00 11.02 -33.65
C SER A 746 13.40 10.41 -33.85
N ASN A 747 14.16 10.18 -32.77
CA ASN A 747 15.48 9.57 -32.78
C ASN A 747 15.41 8.11 -32.27
N GLY A 748 15.59 7.14 -33.17
CA GLY A 748 15.55 5.70 -32.85
C GLY A 748 16.76 5.12 -32.12
N TRP A 749 17.61 5.94 -31.52
CA TRP A 749 18.70 5.46 -30.66
C TRP A 749 18.11 4.77 -29.42
N ALA A 750 18.59 3.57 -29.10
CA ALA A 750 18.03 2.69 -28.06
C ALA A 750 16.52 2.43 -28.18
N TRP A 751 16.01 2.37 -29.42
CA TRP A 751 14.62 2.04 -29.78
C TRP A 751 13.54 3.01 -29.27
N GLU A 752 13.89 4.22 -28.81
CA GLU A 752 12.90 5.20 -28.32
C GLU A 752 11.91 5.71 -29.39
N ASN A 753 12.11 5.36 -30.67
CA ASN A 753 11.13 5.56 -31.73
C ASN A 753 9.99 4.52 -31.74
N ILE A 754 9.97 3.59 -30.78
CA ILE A 754 8.85 2.70 -30.48
C ILE A 754 7.96 3.45 -29.46
N PRO A 755 6.76 3.92 -29.84
CA PRO A 755 5.94 4.78 -28.97
C PRO A 755 5.52 4.10 -27.66
N GLU A 756 5.29 2.79 -27.66
CA GLU A 756 4.90 2.01 -26.49
C GLU A 756 6.02 2.01 -25.43
N LEU A 757 7.28 1.91 -25.87
CA LEU A 757 8.46 1.97 -25.01
C LEU A 757 8.70 3.38 -24.47
N ALA A 758 8.60 4.41 -25.33
CA ALA A 758 8.73 5.80 -24.91
C ALA A 758 7.58 6.23 -23.96
N THR A 759 6.35 5.77 -24.21
CA THR A 759 5.19 5.98 -23.34
C THR A 759 5.38 5.30 -21.99
N SER A 760 5.80 4.03 -21.96
CA SER A 760 6.11 3.32 -20.71
C SER A 760 7.19 4.03 -19.89
N TYR A 761 8.26 4.52 -20.55
CA TYR A 761 9.29 5.32 -19.88
C TYR A 761 8.76 6.67 -19.34
N SER A 762 7.88 7.36 -20.07
CA SER A 762 7.25 8.60 -19.62
C SER A 762 6.33 8.38 -18.42
N LEU A 763 5.41 7.41 -18.52
CA LEU A 763 4.50 7.00 -17.45
C LEU A 763 5.25 6.68 -16.16
N LEU A 764 6.20 5.73 -16.24
CA LEU A 764 7.06 5.37 -15.11
C LEU A 764 7.89 6.55 -14.59
N SER A 765 8.14 7.61 -15.37
CA SER A 765 8.84 8.82 -14.89
C SER A 765 7.93 9.80 -14.14
N LEU A 766 6.64 9.84 -14.49
CA LEU A 766 5.62 10.65 -13.80
C LEU A 766 5.09 9.94 -12.54
N GLU A 767 5.00 8.62 -12.59
CA GLU A 767 4.59 7.75 -11.49
C GLU A 767 5.64 7.73 -10.38
N THR A 768 5.37 8.52 -9.33
CA THR A 768 6.17 8.55 -8.11
C THR A 768 5.34 8.11 -6.92
N ARG A 769 5.67 6.93 -6.36
CA ARG A 769 5.11 6.50 -5.08
C ARG A 769 5.55 7.50 -4.00
N ILE A 770 4.58 8.10 -3.29
CA ILE A 770 4.86 8.92 -2.11
C ILE A 770 5.68 8.06 -1.15
N ILE A 771 6.89 8.50 -0.78
CA ILE A 771 7.67 7.85 0.27
C ILE A 771 6.94 8.17 1.59
N PRO A 772 6.53 7.18 2.40
CA PRO A 772 5.92 7.44 3.70
C PRO A 772 6.82 8.34 4.54
N THR A 773 6.25 9.30 5.27
CA THR A 773 7.03 10.17 6.16
C THR A 773 7.74 9.34 7.23
N ASP A 774 8.95 9.77 7.62
CA ASP A 774 9.83 9.05 8.54
C ASP A 774 9.10 8.40 9.73
N VAL A 775 9.46 7.15 10.04
CA VAL A 775 8.91 6.38 11.15
C VAL A 775 9.25 7.10 12.47
N SER A 776 8.30 7.92 12.94
CA SER A 776 8.54 8.92 13.98
C SER A 776 8.83 8.36 15.38
N LYS A 777 8.61 7.05 15.59
CA LYS A 777 8.91 6.35 16.83
C LYS A 777 9.12 4.86 16.58
N LEU A 778 10.20 4.30 17.13
CA LEU A 778 10.34 2.87 17.34
C LEU A 778 9.46 2.46 18.53
N SER A 779 8.48 1.58 18.29
CA SER A 779 7.60 1.05 19.34
C SER A 779 8.24 -0.08 20.16
N TYR A 780 9.42 -0.52 19.71
CA TYR A 780 9.70 -1.92 19.35
C TYR A 780 11.12 -2.02 18.71
N LEU A 781 11.92 -3.08 18.93
CA LEU A 781 13.30 -3.29 18.40
C LEU A 781 13.84 -4.73 18.65
N THR A 782 15.11 -5.05 18.31
CA THR A 782 15.81 -6.38 18.20
C THR A 782 17.28 -6.51 18.83
N PHE A 783 17.80 -7.71 19.28
CA PHE A 783 18.68 -8.10 20.48
C PHE A 783 19.15 -9.58 20.83
N VAL A 784 19.79 -10.38 19.98
CA VAL A 784 19.93 -11.90 19.95
C VAL A 784 21.37 -12.65 20.24
N LEU A 785 22.16 -14.49 21.43
CA LEU A 785 23.36 -15.32 21.85
C LEU A 785 23.41 -16.72 21.17
N HIS A 786 24.01 -16.79 19.98
CA HIS A 786 24.36 -18.00 19.19
C HIS A 786 25.53 -18.80 19.80
N SER A 787 25.40 -19.14 21.07
CA SER A 787 26.52 -19.49 21.92
C SER A 787 26.04 -20.23 23.17
N ASN A 788 26.96 -20.98 23.79
CA ASN A 788 26.71 -21.68 25.04
C ASN A 788 26.84 -20.78 26.29
N ALA A 789 27.00 -19.46 26.09
CA ALA A 789 26.96 -18.48 27.17
C ALA A 789 25.49 -18.18 27.54
N ASP A 790 25.29 -17.71 28.77
CA ASP A 790 24.03 -17.23 29.30
C ASP A 790 23.86 -15.73 29.09
N LEU A 791 22.61 -15.33 28.91
CA LEU A 791 22.21 -13.99 28.54
C LEU A 791 21.56 -13.25 29.72
N HIS A 792 21.90 -11.97 29.88
CA HIS A 792 21.33 -11.09 30.90
C HIS A 792 21.17 -9.66 30.39
N VAL A 793 20.17 -8.95 30.91
CA VAL A 793 19.86 -7.59 30.50
C VAL A 793 19.25 -6.76 31.64
N TYR A 794 19.60 -5.47 31.76
CA TYR A 794 19.08 -4.56 32.79
C TYR A 794 18.63 -3.19 32.24
N ASP A 795 17.55 -2.66 32.80
CA ASP A 795 16.74 -1.52 32.32
C ASP A 795 17.17 -0.11 32.81
N PRO A 796 16.62 1.07 32.33
CA PRO A 796 17.10 2.41 32.73
C PRO A 796 17.00 2.62 34.23
N LEU A 797 16.05 1.89 34.83
CA LEU A 797 15.65 1.89 36.22
C LEU A 797 16.30 0.71 36.98
N GLY A 798 17.13 -0.09 36.31
CA GLY A 798 17.90 -1.23 36.83
C GLY A 798 17.20 -2.59 36.81
N ARG A 799 15.97 -2.70 36.30
CA ARG A 799 15.16 -3.94 36.28
C ARG A 799 15.85 -5.02 35.41
N HIS A 800 16.06 -6.24 35.91
CA HIS A 800 16.75 -7.34 35.21
C HIS A 800 15.82 -8.26 34.41
N VAL A 801 16.32 -8.86 33.33
CA VAL A 801 15.81 -10.14 32.78
C VAL A 801 17.00 -11.02 32.37
N GLY A 802 16.99 -12.30 32.75
CA GLY A 802 18.07 -13.27 32.52
C GLY A 802 18.06 -14.40 33.56
N ILE A 803 18.95 -15.38 33.45
CA ILE A 803 19.03 -16.49 34.45
C ILE A 803 19.51 -15.94 35.80
N ASN A 804 18.80 -16.25 36.89
CA ASN A 804 19.25 -15.92 38.23
C ASN A 804 20.02 -17.12 38.84
N TYR A 805 21.34 -17.01 38.92
CA TYR A 805 22.20 -18.10 39.40
C TYR A 805 22.03 -18.49 40.88
N ASP A 806 21.43 -17.64 41.71
CA ASP A 806 21.15 -17.97 43.11
C ASP A 806 19.87 -18.82 43.26
N THR A 807 18.97 -18.80 42.26
CA THR A 807 17.71 -19.60 42.26
C THR A 807 17.70 -20.73 41.22
N GLY A 808 18.41 -20.57 40.10
CA GLY A 808 18.33 -21.44 38.93
C GLY A 808 17.12 -21.18 38.03
N GLU A 809 16.39 -20.08 38.25
CA GLU A 809 15.19 -19.71 37.50
C GLU A 809 15.43 -18.47 36.62
N VAL A 810 14.63 -18.30 35.57
CA VAL A 810 14.64 -17.09 34.74
C VAL A 810 14.01 -15.96 35.54
N GLU A 811 14.77 -14.91 35.79
CA GLU A 811 14.28 -13.68 36.41
C GLU A 811 13.74 -12.74 35.34
N ILE A 812 12.56 -12.15 35.59
CA ILE A 812 11.84 -11.28 34.67
C ILE A 812 11.25 -10.08 35.43
N GLN A 813 12.03 -8.99 35.58
CA GLN A 813 11.63 -7.81 36.38
C GLN A 813 11.11 -6.63 35.54
N ILE A 814 11.26 -6.67 34.21
CA ILE A 814 10.91 -5.56 33.31
C ILE A 814 9.47 -5.80 32.81
N PRO A 815 8.61 -4.77 32.68
CA PRO A 815 7.22 -4.99 32.30
C PRO A 815 7.06 -5.65 30.92
N ASN A 816 6.10 -6.57 30.82
CA ASN A 816 5.79 -7.35 29.62
C ASN A 816 6.99 -8.12 29.01
N ALA A 817 8.02 -8.35 29.82
CA ALA A 817 9.24 -9.08 29.47
C ALA A 817 9.07 -10.61 29.43
N THR A 818 10.03 -11.28 28.78
CA THR A 818 9.99 -12.71 28.41
C THR A 818 11.41 -13.28 28.09
N TYR A 819 11.55 -14.57 27.71
CA TYR A 819 12.86 -15.30 27.61
C TYR A 819 12.77 -16.69 26.84
N MET A 820 13.84 -17.37 26.35
CA MET A 820 14.04 -18.88 26.32
C MET A 820 15.50 -19.17 26.74
N SER A 821 15.78 -20.44 27.06
CA SER A 821 16.75 -21.15 26.20
C SER A 821 16.14 -22.39 25.50
N ASN A 822 16.09 -22.42 24.15
CA ASN A 822 15.79 -23.62 23.34
C ASN A 822 17.00 -24.04 22.46
N GLY A 823 18.21 -23.71 22.90
CA GLY A 823 19.48 -23.93 22.16
C GLY A 823 20.13 -22.63 21.72
N GLU A 824 19.31 -21.62 21.43
CA GLU A 824 19.67 -20.22 21.26
C GLU A 824 18.84 -19.44 22.30
N GLN A 825 19.46 -18.54 23.07
CA GLN A 825 18.84 -17.92 24.26
C GLN A 825 18.21 -16.56 23.97
N ASN A 826 16.98 -16.31 24.39
CA ASN A 826 16.40 -14.96 24.32
C ASN A 826 16.04 -14.40 25.65
N ILE A 827 15.89 -13.09 25.59
CA ILE A 827 15.28 -12.24 26.58
C ILE A 827 14.43 -11.25 25.81
N THR A 828 13.26 -10.85 26.29
CA THR A 828 12.30 -10.02 25.54
C THR A 828 11.54 -9.04 26.49
N VAL A 829 10.97 -7.92 26.00
CA VAL A 829 10.34 -6.72 26.69
C VAL A 829 9.81 -5.78 25.60
N PRO A 830 8.66 -5.08 25.69
CA PRO A 830 8.19 -4.01 24.78
C PRO A 830 8.13 -2.61 25.42
N HIS A 831 7.85 -1.60 24.60
CA HIS A 831 7.56 -0.21 24.98
C HIS A 831 8.77 0.51 25.60
N LEU A 832 9.77 0.81 24.77
CA LEU A 832 11.05 1.42 25.17
C LEU A 832 10.98 2.51 26.25
N GLU A 833 11.75 2.28 27.32
CA GLU A 833 12.19 3.32 28.23
C GLU A 833 13.58 3.84 27.77
N ALA A 834 13.71 5.15 27.54
CA ALA A 834 14.83 5.72 26.76
C ALA A 834 16.23 5.63 27.44
N GLY A 835 17.22 5.00 26.78
CA GLY A 835 18.66 4.90 27.16
C GLY A 835 19.56 3.91 26.35
N ASN A 836 20.21 2.87 26.95
CA ASN A 836 21.31 1.98 26.42
C ASN A 836 21.54 0.42 26.89
N TYR A 837 20.59 -0.53 27.13
CA TYR A 837 20.57 -1.62 28.22
C TYR A 837 21.85 -2.24 28.87
N ARG A 838 21.94 -3.57 29.14
CA ARG A 838 22.95 -4.28 29.99
C ARG A 838 23.17 -5.84 29.76
N ILE A 839 23.36 -6.48 28.57
CA ILE A 839 24.71 -6.88 28.00
C ILE A 839 25.67 -7.64 28.92
N VAL A 840 25.18 -8.37 29.92
CA VAL A 840 26.06 -9.38 30.54
C VAL A 840 25.88 -10.71 29.82
N LEU A 841 26.91 -11.07 29.07
CA LEU A 841 27.11 -12.42 28.52
C LEU A 841 27.99 -13.19 29.49
N VAL A 842 27.55 -14.37 29.96
CA VAL A 842 28.24 -15.16 30.99
C VAL A 842 28.54 -16.56 30.46
N GLY A 843 29.81 -16.96 30.36
CA GLY A 843 30.22 -18.27 29.80
C GLY A 843 31.44 -18.88 30.48
#